data_AF-A0A800ADF2-F1
#
_entry.id   AF-A0A800ADF2-F1
#
_cell.length_a   1.000
_cell.length_b   1.000
_cell.length_c   1.000
_cell.angle_alpha   90.00
_cell.angle_beta   90.00
_cell.angle_gamma   90.00
#
_symmetry.space_group_name_H-M   'P 1'
#
loop_
_entity.id
_entity.type
_entity.pdbx_description
1 polymer ?
#
loop_
_entity_poly.entity_id
_entity_poly.type
_entity_poly.pdbx_seq_one_letter_code
_entity_poly.pdbx_strand_id
1 'polypeptide(L)'
;MKAPKIKYKIIISLATICLSCFSAVAIAKDLHVPSEYNTIQAAIDAAFPMDTVIVAKGIYSESIAVKTGLKVIGAGKEVTTITNSSGDCIVKFDNASFRTEFSGFTIDGQGGNLKGIYATNNSSPNISDVAVKNVGGEGIYCQGDPTLSNVRIADTGSYGIDCQGSLTLSNAEIDRAGSNGIYCTSSSNFLDVTINNVKGPGIQSYADLSASNIAIVDTGNIGIQCGSKLTLSHTTISKAGGDGITCSSYSKISDVTINDVKGSGISCGNDSTISNATIDEAGSYGIKCGGNSSISNVTIDKTGNRGINCGQNSTIDNATISDAGDDGIYVGYSSNISNCEITRSGGDGIECYGYSGATKVTKIRKCIVVQNLQNGIYVKGDKDINLGTISDPGQNEIYYNAKFDVFNETNSKIKALGNWWGQAPPNPQFLSGEVDYGQWLTEPPLSGAQVDSSDAIPQNVLSQLETERGKRWAVLIGVNRYQDTKLSSLKFAVNDVKDVYSTLTDPQVGSFDKERIHLLIEDSEQTSTLGEAVLKEPTFPNIWDSLNSVVKTAQPADTVLIYFSGHGIEEGDQTWLLASDSRLSMLDRTAIPLDEVNRVLSECQADSKILILDACHSGAVKDKGGYGTMTSDFKDTAFTAVAGKATLSSSGLNESSYDYDEKRHSAFTYFLLEGLKGKADSNADNIVTLMEIGDYVKTEVPKWGFKSGKQQTPIFNSYITGEVILTGCSGQ
;
A
#
# COMPACT_ATOMS: atom_id res chain seq x y z
N MET A 1 71.36 -64.11 24.83
CA MET A 1 70.41 -63.33 24.01
C MET A 1 71.26 -62.61 22.95
N LYS A 2 71.58 -63.18 21.78
CA LYS A 2 70.74 -63.45 20.59
C LYS A 2 69.84 -62.24 20.24
N ALA A 3 69.97 -61.59 19.08
CA ALA A 3 70.90 -61.86 17.95
C ALA A 3 71.18 -60.62 17.08
N PRO A 4 72.35 -60.58 16.40
CA PRO A 4 72.43 -59.95 15.08
C PRO A 4 73.24 -60.76 14.03
N LYS A 5 73.03 -60.38 12.75
CA LYS A 5 73.80 -60.72 11.51
C LYS A 5 73.54 -62.07 10.82
N ILE A 6 73.17 -61.98 9.53
CA ILE A 6 73.50 -62.75 8.30
C ILE A 6 72.99 -61.82 7.16
N LYS A 7 73.76 -61.15 6.28
CA LYS A 7 74.70 -61.55 5.20
C LYS A 7 74.09 -62.35 4.03
N TYR A 8 74.09 -61.75 2.83
CA TYR A 8 74.41 -62.21 1.45
C TYR A 8 73.56 -61.37 0.46
N LYS A 9 74.08 -60.49 -0.42
CA LYS A 9 74.99 -60.63 -1.60
C LYS A 9 74.28 -61.30 -2.80
N ILE A 10 74.42 -60.68 -4.00
CA ILE A 10 74.50 -61.25 -5.38
C ILE A 10 73.45 -60.78 -6.44
N ILE A 11 74.02 -60.23 -7.53
CA ILE A 11 73.60 -60.13 -8.95
C ILE A 11 72.69 -59.00 -9.47
N ILE A 12 73.15 -58.45 -10.60
CA ILE A 12 72.56 -57.46 -11.52
C ILE A 12 71.77 -58.22 -12.61
N SER A 13 70.60 -57.73 -13.01
CA SER A 13 70.04 -58.03 -14.34
C SER A 13 69.21 -56.87 -14.88
N LEU A 14 69.04 -56.82 -16.19
CA LEU A 14 68.55 -55.69 -16.97
C LEU A 14 67.03 -55.48 -16.90
N ALA A 15 66.66 -54.20 -17.01
CA ALA A 15 65.52 -53.65 -17.74
C ALA A 15 64.18 -54.41 -17.79
N THR A 16 63.18 -53.81 -17.14
CA THR A 16 61.88 -53.59 -17.79
C THR A 16 61.49 -52.13 -17.63
N ILE A 17 61.05 -51.50 -18.72
CA ILE A 17 60.76 -50.07 -18.77
C ILE A 17 59.61 -49.73 -17.81
N CYS A 18 59.81 -48.73 -16.96
CA CYS A 18 58.73 -48.09 -16.23
C CYS A 18 57.86 -47.34 -17.24
N LEU A 19 56.85 -48.01 -17.79
CA LEU A 19 55.86 -47.39 -18.65
C LEU A 19 54.99 -46.51 -17.74
N SER A 20 55.40 -45.26 -17.62
CA SER A 20 54.61 -44.23 -16.98
C SER A 20 53.26 -44.17 -17.67
N CYS A 21 52.20 -44.51 -16.94
CA CYS A 21 50.86 -44.04 -17.28
C CYS A 21 50.85 -42.52 -17.08
N PHE A 22 51.43 -41.79 -18.04
CA PHE A 22 50.92 -40.48 -18.40
C PHE A 22 49.46 -40.72 -18.80
N SER A 23 48.55 -40.57 -17.84
CA SER A 23 47.16 -40.28 -18.13
C SER A 23 47.19 -38.99 -18.95
N ALA A 24 47.11 -39.13 -20.27
CA ALA A 24 46.98 -37.99 -21.15
C ALA A 24 45.80 -37.17 -20.63
N VAL A 25 46.03 -35.89 -20.36
CA VAL A 25 44.95 -34.97 -20.03
C VAL A 25 44.07 -34.96 -21.27
N ALA A 26 42.93 -35.65 -21.20
CA ALA A 26 41.94 -35.64 -22.26
C ALA A 26 41.47 -34.19 -22.38
N ILE A 27 41.84 -33.55 -23.48
CA ILE A 27 41.38 -32.21 -23.79
C ILE A 27 39.89 -32.34 -24.09
N ALA A 28 39.07 -31.58 -23.36
CA ALA A 28 37.64 -31.48 -23.59
C ALA A 28 37.37 -31.12 -25.06
N LYS A 29 36.44 -31.84 -25.67
CA LYS A 29 36.07 -31.67 -27.07
C LYS A 29 34.71 -31.02 -27.20
N ASP A 30 34.54 -30.29 -28.28
CA ASP A 30 33.22 -29.89 -28.77
C ASP A 30 32.73 -30.94 -29.78
N LEU A 31 31.48 -31.38 -29.63
CA LEU A 31 30.79 -32.33 -30.51
C LEU A 31 29.56 -31.63 -31.10
N HIS A 32 29.48 -31.53 -32.43
CA HIS A 32 28.50 -30.66 -33.09
C HIS A 32 27.29 -31.41 -33.66
N VAL A 33 26.09 -30.92 -33.31
CA VAL A 33 24.80 -31.44 -33.79
C VAL A 33 24.11 -30.36 -34.65
N PRO A 34 23.65 -30.67 -35.89
CA PRO A 34 23.62 -31.98 -36.54
C PRO A 34 24.85 -32.30 -37.42
N SER A 35 25.90 -31.46 -37.43
CA SER A 35 26.95 -31.52 -38.46
C SER A 35 27.92 -32.71 -38.33
N GLU A 36 28.11 -33.24 -37.13
CA GLU A 36 28.93 -34.43 -36.87
C GLU A 36 28.09 -35.62 -36.40
N TYR A 37 27.01 -35.35 -35.64
CA TYR A 37 26.09 -36.34 -35.10
C TYR A 37 24.64 -35.98 -35.46
N ASN A 38 23.89 -36.94 -36.00
CA ASN A 38 22.52 -36.70 -36.49
C ASN A 38 21.49 -36.35 -35.38
N THR A 39 21.75 -36.71 -34.13
CA THR A 39 20.86 -36.47 -32.98
C THR A 39 21.67 -36.00 -31.77
N ILE A 40 21.00 -35.33 -30.83
CA ILE A 40 21.60 -34.86 -29.58
C ILE A 40 22.06 -36.06 -28.74
N GLN A 41 21.22 -37.11 -28.62
CA GLN A 41 21.60 -38.31 -27.87
C GLN A 41 22.84 -39.00 -28.45
N ALA A 42 23.01 -39.06 -29.77
CA ALA A 42 24.18 -39.69 -30.38
C ALA A 42 25.50 -38.95 -30.07
N ALA A 43 25.47 -37.61 -30.00
CA ALA A 43 26.60 -36.82 -29.53
C ALA A 43 26.85 -37.02 -28.03
N ILE A 44 25.80 -37.03 -27.20
CA ILE A 44 25.91 -37.32 -25.77
C ILE A 44 26.54 -38.70 -25.57
N ASP A 45 26.08 -39.74 -26.26
CA ASP A 45 26.60 -41.11 -26.13
C ASP A 45 28.11 -41.18 -26.42
N ALA A 46 28.59 -40.45 -27.44
CA ALA A 46 29.99 -40.38 -27.83
C ALA A 46 30.89 -39.52 -26.90
N ALA A 47 30.32 -38.55 -26.17
CA ALA A 47 31.05 -37.61 -25.33
C ALA A 47 31.65 -38.24 -24.05
N PHE A 48 32.77 -37.72 -23.57
CA PHE A 48 33.39 -38.04 -22.27
C PHE A 48 33.18 -36.90 -21.27
N PRO A 49 33.24 -37.13 -19.94
CA PRO A 49 33.11 -36.05 -18.96
C PRO A 49 34.08 -34.89 -19.24
N MET A 50 33.60 -33.67 -19.07
CA MET A 50 34.16 -32.37 -19.50
C MET A 50 33.97 -31.98 -20.98
N ASP A 51 33.52 -32.87 -21.87
CA ASP A 51 33.19 -32.50 -23.27
C ASP A 51 31.91 -31.62 -23.36
N THR A 52 31.82 -30.86 -24.45
CA THR A 52 30.67 -30.02 -24.82
C THR A 52 29.92 -30.62 -26.00
N VAL A 53 28.61 -30.83 -25.87
CA VAL A 53 27.71 -31.08 -27.00
C VAL A 53 27.11 -29.74 -27.44
N ILE A 54 27.47 -29.27 -28.64
CA ILE A 54 27.00 -27.99 -29.20
C ILE A 54 25.89 -28.27 -30.22
N VAL A 55 24.69 -27.79 -29.93
CA VAL A 55 23.49 -28.03 -30.74
C VAL A 55 23.10 -26.76 -31.49
N ALA A 56 23.11 -26.84 -32.82
CA ALA A 56 22.68 -25.75 -33.68
C ALA A 56 21.17 -25.48 -33.54
N LYS A 57 20.73 -24.26 -33.90
CA LYS A 57 19.30 -23.89 -33.96
C LYS A 57 18.49 -24.93 -34.78
N GLY A 58 17.31 -25.28 -34.30
CA GLY A 58 16.49 -26.33 -34.89
C GLY A 58 15.46 -26.91 -33.93
N ILE A 59 14.67 -27.86 -34.43
CA ILE A 59 13.73 -28.65 -33.65
C ILE A 59 14.20 -30.11 -33.70
N TYR A 60 14.37 -30.70 -32.52
CA TYR A 60 14.91 -32.05 -32.31
C TYR A 60 13.84 -32.90 -31.62
N SER A 61 13.27 -33.86 -32.36
CA SER A 61 12.22 -34.75 -31.87
C SER A 61 12.81 -35.99 -31.21
N GLU A 62 13.34 -35.84 -29.98
CA GLU A 62 13.96 -36.91 -29.20
C GLU A 62 13.78 -36.69 -27.69
N SER A 63 14.00 -37.74 -26.88
CA SER A 63 14.28 -37.61 -25.45
C SER A 63 15.75 -37.91 -25.20
N ILE A 64 16.40 -37.14 -24.34
CA ILE A 64 17.84 -37.23 -24.07
C ILE A 64 18.14 -37.60 -22.61
N ALA A 65 19.25 -38.30 -22.39
CA ALA A 65 19.79 -38.63 -21.07
C ALA A 65 21.22 -38.08 -20.94
N VAL A 66 21.35 -36.93 -20.26
CA VAL A 66 22.62 -36.20 -20.14
C VAL A 66 23.53 -36.90 -19.13
N LYS A 67 24.76 -37.25 -19.57
CA LYS A 67 25.77 -37.86 -18.70
C LYS A 67 26.41 -36.82 -17.76
N THR A 68 26.72 -37.27 -16.55
CA THR A 68 27.35 -36.44 -15.51
C THR A 68 28.66 -35.80 -15.98
N GLY A 69 28.82 -34.50 -15.72
CA GLY A 69 30.00 -33.72 -16.08
C GLY A 69 30.12 -33.31 -17.55
N LEU A 70 29.07 -33.49 -18.37
CA LEU A 70 29.00 -32.91 -19.72
C LEU A 70 28.47 -31.47 -19.69
N LYS A 71 28.82 -30.68 -20.71
CA LYS A 71 28.10 -29.47 -21.10
C LYS A 71 27.23 -29.79 -22.31
N VAL A 72 25.96 -29.41 -22.31
CA VAL A 72 25.06 -29.54 -23.48
C VAL A 72 24.44 -28.17 -23.73
N ILE A 73 24.80 -27.56 -24.86
CA ILE A 73 24.56 -26.14 -25.13
C ILE A 73 23.85 -25.98 -26.48
N GLY A 74 22.62 -25.50 -26.46
CA GLY A 74 21.87 -25.08 -27.64
C GLY A 74 22.22 -23.65 -28.07
N ALA A 75 21.80 -23.28 -29.28
CA ALA A 75 22.02 -21.94 -29.83
C ALA A 75 21.17 -20.82 -29.18
N GLY A 76 20.45 -21.12 -28.08
CA GLY A 76 19.57 -20.22 -27.34
C GLY A 76 18.13 -20.75 -27.28
N LYS A 77 17.45 -20.54 -26.15
CA LYS A 77 16.11 -21.13 -25.91
C LYS A 77 15.06 -20.74 -26.96
N GLU A 78 15.16 -19.53 -27.51
CA GLU A 78 14.24 -19.00 -28.51
C GLU A 78 14.38 -19.66 -29.90
N VAL A 79 15.45 -20.43 -30.16
CA VAL A 79 15.78 -20.99 -31.50
C VAL A 79 16.16 -22.47 -31.51
N THR A 80 16.27 -23.12 -30.34
CA THR A 80 16.67 -24.53 -30.21
C THR A 80 15.64 -25.25 -29.37
N THR A 81 14.87 -26.16 -29.97
CA THR A 81 13.77 -26.88 -29.28
C THR A 81 14.02 -28.37 -29.25
N ILE A 82 13.93 -28.99 -28.08
CA ILE A 82 13.81 -30.45 -27.92
C ILE A 82 12.33 -30.75 -27.64
N THR A 83 11.74 -31.71 -28.34
CA THR A 83 10.31 -31.99 -28.23
C THR A 83 9.98 -33.48 -28.28
N ASN A 84 9.10 -33.92 -27.38
CA ASN A 84 8.53 -35.26 -27.36
C ASN A 84 7.18 -35.21 -26.63
N SER A 85 6.22 -36.06 -27.00
CA SER A 85 4.90 -36.18 -26.38
C SER A 85 4.67 -37.50 -25.64
N SER A 86 5.69 -38.36 -25.55
CA SER A 86 5.60 -39.72 -25.01
C SER A 86 6.83 -40.14 -24.21
N GLY A 87 6.66 -41.09 -23.28
CA GLY A 87 7.69 -41.50 -22.32
C GLY A 87 7.61 -40.72 -21.01
N ASP A 88 8.61 -40.90 -20.13
CA ASP A 88 8.59 -40.34 -18.78
C ASP A 88 9.02 -38.85 -18.73
N CYS A 89 9.97 -38.46 -19.58
CA CYS A 89 10.54 -37.11 -19.63
C CYS A 89 11.23 -36.80 -20.97
N ILE A 90 11.48 -35.52 -21.23
CA ILE A 90 12.19 -35.05 -22.43
C ILE A 90 13.70 -34.98 -22.17
N VAL A 91 14.12 -34.40 -21.04
CA VAL A 91 15.53 -34.33 -20.62
C VAL A 91 15.71 -35.03 -19.28
N LYS A 92 16.49 -36.11 -19.26
CA LYS A 92 16.85 -36.84 -18.05
C LYS A 92 18.27 -36.50 -17.61
N PHE A 93 18.44 -36.27 -16.30
CA PHE A 93 19.74 -36.30 -15.63
C PHE A 93 19.76 -37.46 -14.63
N ASP A 94 20.86 -38.22 -14.62
CA ASP A 94 21.04 -39.35 -13.72
C ASP A 94 22.44 -39.27 -13.08
N ASN A 95 22.49 -39.14 -11.75
CA ASN A 95 23.72 -38.90 -10.98
C ASN A 95 24.57 -37.73 -11.52
N ALA A 96 23.90 -36.66 -12.00
CA ALA A 96 24.54 -35.48 -12.58
C ALA A 96 25.15 -34.60 -11.48
N SER A 97 26.45 -34.34 -11.56
CA SER A 97 27.16 -33.45 -10.65
C SER A 97 26.98 -31.97 -11.04
N PHE A 98 27.37 -31.05 -10.15
CA PHE A 98 27.46 -29.60 -10.38
C PHE A 98 28.39 -29.17 -11.54
N ARG A 99 29.09 -30.12 -12.17
CA ARG A 99 29.87 -29.89 -13.40
C ARG A 99 29.06 -30.13 -14.67
N THR A 100 27.84 -30.65 -14.53
CA THR A 100 26.92 -30.92 -15.63
C THR A 100 26.16 -29.65 -15.94
N GLU A 101 26.28 -29.14 -17.15
CA GLU A 101 25.63 -27.90 -17.60
C GLU A 101 24.67 -28.19 -18.75
N PHE A 102 23.49 -27.58 -18.71
CA PHE A 102 22.49 -27.68 -19.77
C PHE A 102 21.86 -26.31 -20.04
N SER A 103 22.02 -25.79 -21.26
CA SER A 103 21.61 -24.41 -21.55
C SER A 103 21.22 -24.14 -22.99
N GLY A 104 20.40 -23.10 -23.20
CA GLY A 104 20.05 -22.61 -24.53
C GLY A 104 18.97 -23.42 -25.25
N PHE A 105 17.97 -23.95 -24.54
CA PHE A 105 16.92 -24.82 -25.10
C PHE A 105 15.49 -24.44 -24.67
N THR A 106 14.53 -24.56 -25.59
CA THR A 106 13.13 -24.82 -25.26
C THR A 106 12.88 -26.33 -25.19
N ILE A 107 12.15 -26.77 -24.17
CA ILE A 107 11.74 -28.14 -23.92
C ILE A 107 10.21 -28.18 -24.04
N ASP A 108 9.67 -28.81 -25.09
CA ASP A 108 8.24 -28.74 -25.44
C ASP A 108 7.58 -30.12 -25.44
N GLY A 109 6.66 -30.34 -24.48
CA GLY A 109 5.94 -31.60 -24.30
C GLY A 109 4.77 -31.85 -25.24
N GLN A 110 4.38 -30.86 -26.07
CA GLN A 110 3.24 -30.95 -26.99
C GLN A 110 1.91 -31.41 -26.31
N GLY A 111 1.75 -31.16 -25.00
CA GLY A 111 0.60 -31.61 -24.21
C GLY A 111 0.63 -33.08 -23.80
N GLY A 112 1.75 -33.78 -23.99
CA GLY A 112 1.94 -35.17 -23.56
C GLY A 112 2.02 -35.32 -22.05
N ASN A 113 1.70 -36.50 -21.53
CA ASN A 113 1.77 -36.80 -20.10
C ASN A 113 3.20 -37.23 -19.67
N LEU A 114 4.14 -36.30 -19.77
CA LEU A 114 5.56 -36.47 -19.42
C LEU A 114 6.10 -35.25 -18.67
N LYS A 115 7.27 -35.39 -18.04
CA LYS A 115 8.01 -34.28 -17.42
C LYS A 115 8.87 -33.53 -18.44
N GLY A 116 9.12 -32.25 -18.21
CA GLY A 116 10.09 -31.49 -19.01
C GLY A 116 11.52 -31.96 -18.74
N ILE A 117 12.05 -31.55 -17.58
CA ILE A 117 13.36 -31.95 -17.08
C ILE A 117 13.20 -32.82 -15.83
N TYR A 118 13.89 -33.97 -15.79
CA TYR A 118 13.82 -34.94 -14.70
C TYR A 118 15.22 -35.35 -14.23
N ALA A 119 15.65 -34.81 -13.09
CA ALA A 119 16.97 -35.01 -12.53
C ALA A 119 16.94 -35.89 -11.26
N THR A 120 17.31 -37.17 -11.43
CA THR A 120 17.20 -38.23 -10.40
C THR A 120 18.54 -38.65 -9.81
N ASN A 121 18.51 -39.47 -8.76
CA ASN A 121 19.68 -40.03 -8.07
C ASN A 121 20.62 -38.92 -7.56
N ASN A 122 20.04 -37.99 -6.78
CA ASN A 122 20.74 -36.84 -6.19
C ASN A 122 21.49 -35.97 -7.23
N SER A 123 20.89 -35.80 -8.42
CA SER A 123 21.43 -34.93 -9.47
C SER A 123 21.33 -33.45 -9.08
N SER A 124 22.45 -32.74 -9.20
CA SER A 124 22.63 -31.31 -8.94
C SER A 124 23.18 -30.57 -10.19
N PRO A 125 22.48 -30.58 -11.35
CA PRO A 125 22.97 -29.91 -12.56
C PRO A 125 22.87 -28.38 -12.47
N ASN A 126 23.66 -27.70 -13.30
CA ASN A 126 23.46 -26.28 -13.59
C ASN A 126 22.61 -26.17 -14.86
N ILE A 127 21.46 -25.50 -14.78
CA ILE A 127 20.55 -25.32 -15.92
C ILE A 127 20.34 -23.82 -16.13
N SER A 128 20.62 -23.31 -17.32
CA SER A 128 20.50 -21.87 -17.59
C SER A 128 20.02 -21.53 -19.00
N ASP A 129 19.31 -20.41 -19.18
CA ASP A 129 18.66 -20.06 -20.46
C ASP A 129 17.83 -21.23 -21.01
N VAL A 130 16.83 -21.65 -20.25
CA VAL A 130 15.93 -22.75 -20.65
C VAL A 130 14.47 -22.30 -20.57
N ALA A 131 13.66 -22.76 -21.52
CA ALA A 131 12.21 -22.73 -21.41
C ALA A 131 11.67 -24.17 -21.33
N VAL A 132 10.67 -24.43 -20.50
CA VAL A 132 9.91 -25.69 -20.46
C VAL A 132 8.44 -25.37 -20.65
N LYS A 133 7.74 -26.10 -21.54
CA LYS A 133 6.32 -25.86 -21.79
C LYS A 133 5.52 -27.09 -22.23
N ASN A 134 4.20 -27.01 -22.06
CA ASN A 134 3.21 -27.98 -22.54
C ASN A 134 3.46 -29.41 -22.02
N VAL A 135 3.77 -29.56 -20.73
CA VAL A 135 4.12 -30.86 -20.12
C VAL A 135 3.05 -31.29 -19.11
N GLY A 136 2.52 -32.51 -19.24
CA GLY A 136 1.50 -33.03 -18.31
C GLY A 136 2.03 -33.33 -16.91
N GLY A 137 3.34 -33.50 -16.74
CA GLY A 137 4.02 -33.63 -15.46
C GLY A 137 4.59 -32.32 -14.93
N GLU A 138 5.69 -32.43 -14.20
CA GLU A 138 6.48 -31.30 -13.70
C GLU A 138 7.26 -30.62 -14.83
N GLY A 139 7.41 -29.29 -14.74
CA GLY A 139 8.33 -28.54 -15.60
C GLY A 139 9.78 -28.97 -15.38
N ILE A 140 10.27 -28.77 -14.16
CA ILE A 140 11.59 -29.24 -13.71
C ILE A 140 11.42 -29.99 -12.39
N TYR A 141 11.88 -31.25 -12.34
CA TYR A 141 12.04 -32.00 -11.10
C TYR A 141 13.52 -32.27 -10.83
N CYS A 142 13.98 -32.00 -9.61
CA CYS A 142 15.35 -32.24 -9.16
C CYS A 142 15.41 -32.91 -7.79
N GLN A 143 16.13 -34.03 -7.68
CA GLN A 143 16.34 -34.68 -6.38
C GLN A 143 17.50 -34.06 -5.57
N GLY A 144 18.56 -33.59 -6.23
CA GLY A 144 19.73 -32.99 -5.57
C GLY A 144 19.59 -31.47 -5.41
N ASP A 145 20.74 -30.78 -5.44
CA ASP A 145 20.90 -29.34 -5.18
C ASP A 145 21.21 -28.57 -6.48
N PRO A 146 20.24 -28.34 -7.38
CA PRO A 146 20.47 -27.69 -8.67
C PRO A 146 20.71 -26.18 -8.53
N THR A 147 21.43 -25.62 -9.51
CA THR A 147 21.43 -24.17 -9.78
C THR A 147 20.68 -23.90 -11.07
N LEU A 148 19.63 -23.10 -11.01
CA LEU A 148 18.75 -22.78 -12.13
C LEU A 148 18.77 -21.26 -12.40
N SER A 149 18.95 -20.82 -13.64
CA SER A 149 18.90 -19.37 -13.96
C SER A 149 18.34 -19.01 -15.33
N ASN A 150 17.67 -17.85 -15.46
CA ASN A 150 17.05 -17.40 -16.71
C ASN A 150 16.09 -18.48 -17.28
N VAL A 151 15.21 -18.98 -16.42
CA VAL A 151 14.33 -20.12 -16.69
C VAL A 151 12.88 -19.65 -16.93
N ARG A 152 12.22 -20.19 -17.95
CA ARG A 152 10.78 -20.01 -18.17
C ARG A 152 10.07 -21.34 -18.09
N ILE A 153 8.95 -21.43 -17.37
CA ILE A 153 8.16 -22.64 -17.24
C ILE A 153 6.69 -22.28 -17.44
N ALA A 154 6.04 -22.87 -18.43
CA ALA A 154 4.65 -22.57 -18.77
C ALA A 154 3.83 -23.85 -18.97
N ASP A 155 2.52 -23.81 -18.67
CA ASP A 155 1.58 -24.86 -19.06
C ASP A 155 2.00 -26.27 -18.59
N THR A 156 2.16 -26.41 -17.26
CA THR A 156 2.51 -27.68 -16.62
C THR A 156 1.28 -28.33 -15.98
N GLY A 157 1.16 -29.65 -16.06
CA GLY A 157 0.05 -30.40 -15.42
C GLY A 157 0.25 -30.64 -13.91
N SER A 158 1.51 -30.56 -13.45
CA SER A 158 1.92 -30.69 -12.05
C SER A 158 2.62 -29.41 -11.57
N TYR A 159 3.71 -29.51 -10.82
CA TYR A 159 4.53 -28.38 -10.36
C TYR A 159 5.21 -27.65 -11.52
N GLY A 160 5.50 -26.36 -11.34
CA GLY A 160 6.48 -25.66 -12.17
C GLY A 160 7.88 -26.20 -11.91
N ILE A 161 8.34 -26.06 -10.66
CA ILE A 161 9.59 -26.64 -10.14
C ILE A 161 9.30 -27.49 -8.89
N ASP A 162 9.77 -28.73 -8.87
CA ASP A 162 9.80 -29.62 -7.70
C ASP A 162 11.27 -29.95 -7.36
N CYS A 163 11.76 -29.47 -6.22
CA CYS A 163 13.14 -29.68 -5.78
C CYS A 163 13.21 -30.33 -4.39
N GLN A 164 13.78 -31.53 -4.31
CA GLN A 164 13.89 -32.26 -3.04
C GLN A 164 15.17 -31.87 -2.26
N GLY A 165 16.21 -31.41 -2.96
CA GLY A 165 17.39 -30.77 -2.37
C GLY A 165 17.30 -29.25 -2.36
N SER A 166 18.45 -28.61 -2.21
CA SER A 166 18.61 -27.16 -2.00
C SER A 166 18.59 -26.43 -3.34
N LEU A 167 17.55 -25.64 -3.61
CA LEU A 167 17.43 -24.93 -4.89
C LEU A 167 18.07 -23.54 -4.80
N THR A 168 18.99 -23.24 -5.75
CA THR A 168 19.38 -21.87 -6.07
C THR A 168 18.71 -21.47 -7.39
N LEU A 169 17.84 -20.45 -7.36
CA LEU A 169 17.06 -20.00 -8.51
C LEU A 169 17.24 -18.49 -8.73
N SER A 170 17.55 -18.07 -9.95
CA SER A 170 17.56 -16.64 -10.31
C SER A 170 16.95 -16.32 -11.67
N ASN A 171 16.25 -15.19 -11.78
CA ASN A 171 15.60 -14.73 -13.02
C ASN A 171 14.70 -15.84 -13.61
N ALA A 172 13.59 -16.12 -12.93
CA ALA A 172 12.71 -17.23 -13.27
C ALA A 172 11.24 -16.79 -13.43
N GLU A 173 10.57 -17.35 -14.41
CA GLU A 173 9.18 -17.05 -14.77
C GLU A 173 8.39 -18.36 -14.83
N ILE A 174 7.34 -18.49 -14.03
CA ILE A 174 6.49 -19.69 -13.96
C ILE A 174 5.03 -19.27 -14.18
N ASP A 175 4.34 -19.92 -15.11
CA ASP A 175 2.99 -19.53 -15.52
C ASP A 175 2.10 -20.75 -15.81
N ARG A 176 0.85 -20.73 -15.34
CA ARG A 176 -0.13 -21.82 -15.53
C ARG A 176 0.36 -23.20 -15.08
N ALA A 177 0.83 -23.30 -13.82
CA ALA A 177 1.14 -24.59 -13.20
C ALA A 177 -0.10 -25.27 -12.62
N GLY A 178 -0.26 -26.57 -12.91
CA GLY A 178 -1.38 -27.40 -12.45
C GLY A 178 -1.35 -27.75 -10.96
N SER A 179 -0.21 -27.54 -10.31
CA SER A 179 0.02 -27.64 -8.87
C SER A 179 0.66 -26.34 -8.35
N ASN A 180 1.67 -26.40 -7.47
CA ASN A 180 2.42 -25.22 -7.03
C ASN A 180 3.30 -24.65 -8.16
N GLY A 181 3.64 -23.36 -8.06
CA GLY A 181 4.70 -22.76 -8.88
C GLY A 181 6.07 -23.38 -8.54
N ILE A 182 6.49 -23.26 -7.28
CA ILE A 182 7.73 -23.85 -6.75
C ILE A 182 7.42 -24.67 -5.49
N TYR A 183 7.99 -25.87 -5.43
CA TYR A 183 7.97 -26.76 -4.26
C TYR A 183 9.41 -27.13 -3.88
N CYS A 184 9.81 -26.93 -2.62
CA CYS A 184 11.14 -27.24 -2.11
C CYS A 184 11.09 -27.90 -0.72
N THR A 185 11.92 -28.93 -0.48
CA THR A 185 12.02 -29.58 0.85
C THR A 185 13.30 -29.27 1.64
N SER A 186 14.29 -28.64 1.01
CA SER A 186 15.57 -28.25 1.64
C SER A 186 15.83 -26.74 1.47
N SER A 187 16.71 -26.17 2.29
CA SER A 187 16.89 -24.71 2.37
C SER A 187 17.31 -24.11 1.02
N SER A 188 16.64 -23.04 0.59
CA SER A 188 16.69 -22.57 -0.81
C SER A 188 16.82 -21.05 -0.92
N ASN A 189 17.36 -20.57 -2.05
CA ASN A 189 17.67 -19.15 -2.31
C ASN A 189 17.09 -18.71 -3.65
N PHE A 190 16.15 -17.76 -3.64
CA PHE A 190 15.46 -17.26 -4.83
C PHE A 190 15.70 -15.76 -5.06
N LEU A 191 15.90 -15.37 -6.32
CA LEU A 191 16.09 -13.97 -6.71
C LEU A 191 15.39 -13.72 -8.06
N ASP A 192 14.67 -12.60 -8.20
CA ASP A 192 14.01 -12.22 -9.46
C ASP A 192 13.07 -13.33 -9.97
N VAL A 193 12.03 -13.67 -9.19
CA VAL A 193 11.11 -14.78 -9.51
C VAL A 193 9.67 -14.29 -9.66
N THR A 194 9.08 -14.57 -10.83
CA THR A 194 7.68 -14.25 -11.15
C THR A 194 6.87 -15.54 -11.30
N ILE A 195 5.71 -15.62 -10.62
CA ILE A 195 4.81 -16.78 -10.65
C ILE A 195 3.37 -16.33 -10.90
N ASN A 196 2.73 -16.87 -11.94
CA ASN A 196 1.38 -16.50 -12.35
C ASN A 196 0.44 -17.72 -12.53
N ASN A 197 -0.85 -17.54 -12.22
CA ASN A 197 -1.93 -18.44 -12.62
C ASN A 197 -1.75 -19.91 -12.14
N VAL A 198 -1.30 -20.14 -10.90
CA VAL A 198 -1.00 -21.49 -10.39
C VAL A 198 -2.13 -22.02 -9.49
N LYS A 199 -2.43 -23.32 -9.58
CA LYS A 199 -3.56 -23.91 -8.81
C LYS A 199 -3.23 -24.17 -7.34
N GLY A 200 -1.97 -24.45 -7.03
CA GLY A 200 -1.48 -24.61 -5.66
C GLY A 200 -0.93 -23.30 -5.09
N PRO A 201 -0.08 -23.38 -4.05
CA PRO A 201 0.73 -22.25 -3.61
C PRO A 201 1.65 -21.71 -4.71
N GLY A 202 1.97 -20.40 -4.65
CA GLY A 202 3.01 -19.81 -5.49
C GLY A 202 4.37 -20.44 -5.20
N ILE A 203 4.79 -20.35 -3.93
CA ILE A 203 6.00 -20.98 -3.40
C ILE A 203 5.65 -21.79 -2.15
N GLN A 204 6.13 -23.02 -2.05
CA GLN A 204 6.08 -23.83 -0.84
C GLN A 204 7.47 -24.38 -0.49
N SER A 205 8.01 -23.98 0.66
CA SER A 205 9.24 -24.53 1.24
C SER A 205 8.96 -25.18 2.59
N TYR A 206 9.53 -26.36 2.86
CA TYR A 206 9.50 -26.96 4.22
C TYR A 206 10.72 -26.60 5.08
N ALA A 207 11.76 -26.02 4.47
CA ALA A 207 12.99 -25.60 5.12
C ALA A 207 13.21 -24.09 4.98
N ASP A 208 14.34 -23.58 5.47
CA ASP A 208 14.62 -22.14 5.46
C ASP A 208 14.63 -21.58 4.03
N LEU A 209 13.92 -20.47 3.82
CA LEU A 209 13.81 -19.82 2.51
C LEU A 209 14.38 -18.41 2.60
N SER A 210 15.34 -18.10 1.73
CA SER A 210 15.76 -16.73 1.44
C SER A 210 15.28 -16.32 0.06
N ALA A 211 14.49 -15.26 -0.05
CA ALA A 211 13.89 -14.82 -1.30
C ALA A 211 13.87 -13.29 -1.43
N SER A 212 14.13 -12.76 -2.62
CA SER A 212 14.12 -11.31 -2.89
C SER A 212 13.65 -11.04 -4.31
N ASN A 213 12.95 -9.91 -4.51
CA ASN A 213 12.36 -9.52 -5.80
C ASN A 213 11.44 -10.62 -6.36
N ILE A 214 10.33 -10.86 -5.64
CA ILE A 214 9.38 -11.93 -5.93
C ILE A 214 8.03 -11.32 -6.32
N ALA A 215 7.45 -11.76 -7.44
CA ALA A 215 6.13 -11.36 -7.89
C ALA A 215 5.22 -12.59 -8.03
N ILE A 216 4.08 -12.59 -7.34
CA ILE A 216 3.12 -13.71 -7.39
C ILE A 216 1.71 -13.18 -7.67
N VAL A 217 1.05 -13.72 -8.68
CA VAL A 217 -0.31 -13.31 -9.10
C VAL A 217 -1.18 -14.53 -9.36
N ASP A 218 -2.40 -14.53 -8.84
CA ASP A 218 -3.42 -15.57 -9.08
C ASP A 218 -2.94 -16.97 -8.66
N THR A 219 -2.99 -17.22 -7.34
CA THR A 219 -2.70 -18.52 -6.74
C THR A 219 -3.99 -19.13 -6.19
N GLY A 220 -4.29 -20.38 -6.52
CA GLY A 220 -5.45 -21.11 -5.96
C GLY A 220 -5.36 -21.39 -4.45
N ASN A 221 -4.19 -21.11 -3.84
CA ASN A 221 -3.92 -21.27 -2.42
C ASN A 221 -3.01 -20.11 -1.93
N ILE A 222 -2.14 -20.34 -0.94
CA ILE A 222 -1.21 -19.37 -0.34
C ILE A 222 -0.19 -18.81 -1.36
N GLY A 223 0.15 -17.53 -1.28
CA GLY A 223 1.22 -16.94 -2.10
C GLY A 223 2.60 -17.55 -1.81
N ILE A 224 3.12 -17.35 -0.60
CA ILE A 224 4.37 -17.97 -0.11
C ILE A 224 4.13 -18.71 1.21
N GLN A 225 4.39 -20.02 1.22
CA GLN A 225 4.35 -20.86 2.41
C GLN A 225 5.76 -21.35 2.78
N CYS A 226 6.25 -20.99 3.97
CA CYS A 226 7.54 -21.44 4.50
C CYS A 226 7.36 -22.17 5.84
N GLY A 227 7.60 -23.48 5.88
CA GLY A 227 7.49 -24.31 7.09
C GLY A 227 8.56 -24.00 8.16
N SER A 228 9.60 -23.24 7.81
CA SER A 228 10.70 -22.86 8.69
C SER A 228 10.90 -21.33 8.66
N LYS A 229 12.13 -20.86 8.88
CA LYS A 229 12.48 -19.45 8.85
C LYS A 229 12.39 -18.90 7.42
N LEU A 230 11.62 -17.82 7.26
CA LEU A 230 11.58 -17.03 6.03
C LEU A 230 12.48 -15.79 6.16
N THR A 231 13.27 -15.49 5.14
CA THR A 231 13.91 -14.18 4.93
C THR A 231 13.45 -13.67 3.57
N LEU A 232 12.57 -12.68 3.56
CA LEU A 232 11.89 -12.19 2.37
C LEU A 232 12.05 -10.67 2.24
N SER A 233 12.38 -10.17 1.05
CA SER A 233 12.27 -8.74 0.75
C SER A 233 11.76 -8.45 -0.66
N HIS A 234 11.32 -7.21 -0.90
CA HIS A 234 10.90 -6.70 -2.21
C HIS A 234 9.90 -7.64 -2.91
N THR A 235 8.75 -7.88 -2.29
CA THR A 235 7.83 -8.93 -2.75
C THR A 235 6.41 -8.41 -2.93
N THR A 236 5.83 -8.68 -4.10
CA THR A 236 4.44 -8.38 -4.42
C THR A 236 3.63 -9.66 -4.57
N ILE A 237 2.52 -9.77 -3.86
CA ILE A 237 1.58 -10.90 -3.97
C ILE A 237 0.18 -10.35 -4.22
N SER A 238 -0.55 -10.93 -5.17
CA SER A 238 -1.96 -10.56 -5.37
C SER A 238 -2.84 -11.72 -5.81
N LYS A 239 -4.13 -11.65 -5.48
CA LYS A 239 -5.15 -12.65 -5.86
C LYS A 239 -4.82 -14.04 -5.33
N ALA A 240 -4.43 -14.12 -4.06
CA ALA A 240 -4.18 -15.40 -3.41
C ALA A 240 -5.48 -15.99 -2.84
N GLY A 241 -5.79 -17.24 -3.19
CA GLY A 241 -6.92 -18.00 -2.66
C GLY A 241 -6.77 -18.40 -1.19
N GLY A 242 -5.58 -18.22 -0.61
CA GLY A 242 -5.28 -18.38 0.82
C GLY A 242 -4.63 -17.13 1.41
N ASP A 243 -3.72 -17.31 2.37
CA ASP A 243 -2.88 -16.22 2.88
C ASP A 243 -1.94 -15.67 1.78
N GLY A 244 -1.52 -14.41 1.88
CA GLY A 244 -0.40 -13.88 1.07
C GLY A 244 0.91 -14.58 1.44
N ILE A 245 1.29 -14.51 2.72
CA ILE A 245 2.50 -15.15 3.28
C ILE A 245 2.14 -15.93 4.55
N THR A 246 2.56 -17.19 4.62
CA THR A 246 2.53 -18.00 5.85
C THR A 246 3.94 -18.49 6.19
N CYS A 247 4.43 -18.24 7.41
CA CYS A 247 5.74 -18.74 7.85
C CYS A 247 5.84 -19.12 9.34
N SER A 248 6.87 -19.88 9.70
CA SER A 248 7.20 -20.20 11.10
C SER A 248 7.91 -19.04 11.81
N SER A 249 8.29 -19.25 13.07
CA SER A 249 9.01 -18.28 13.92
C SER A 249 10.37 -17.84 13.35
N TYR A 250 10.94 -16.77 13.90
CA TYR A 250 12.26 -16.20 13.55
C TYR A 250 12.35 -15.61 12.14
N SER A 251 11.20 -15.36 11.50
CA SER A 251 11.12 -14.89 10.13
C SER A 251 11.34 -13.38 10.01
N LYS A 252 11.92 -12.95 8.89
CA LYS A 252 12.16 -11.54 8.54
C LYS A 252 11.50 -11.25 7.20
N ILE A 253 10.60 -10.28 7.17
CA ILE A 253 9.82 -9.90 6.00
C ILE A 253 9.92 -8.39 5.86
N SER A 254 10.43 -7.87 4.74
CA SER A 254 10.47 -6.43 4.49
C SER A 254 10.02 -6.04 3.09
N ASP A 255 9.54 -4.82 2.93
CA ASP A 255 9.31 -4.22 1.60
C ASP A 255 8.32 -5.08 0.77
N VAL A 256 7.14 -5.32 1.34
CA VAL A 256 6.13 -6.26 0.82
C VAL A 256 4.83 -5.54 0.50
N THR A 257 4.23 -5.87 -0.64
CA THR A 257 2.89 -5.40 -1.04
C THR A 257 1.98 -6.61 -1.27
N ILE A 258 0.84 -6.68 -0.58
CA ILE A 258 -0.13 -7.79 -0.70
C ILE A 258 -1.52 -7.21 -0.98
N ASN A 259 -2.17 -7.64 -2.07
CA ASN A 259 -3.49 -7.11 -2.47
C ASN A 259 -4.48 -8.23 -2.84
N ASP A 260 -5.75 -8.11 -2.44
CA ASP A 260 -6.82 -9.07 -2.76
C ASP A 260 -6.44 -10.52 -2.41
N VAL A 261 -6.32 -10.83 -1.11
CA VAL A 261 -6.04 -12.19 -0.62
C VAL A 261 -7.21 -12.70 0.21
N LYS A 262 -7.59 -13.98 0.04
CA LYS A 262 -8.77 -14.53 0.74
C LYS A 262 -8.49 -14.97 2.18
N GLY A 263 -7.22 -15.18 2.52
CA GLY A 263 -6.74 -15.41 3.87
C GLY A 263 -6.22 -14.14 4.54
N SER A 264 -5.16 -14.31 5.33
CA SER A 264 -4.41 -13.21 5.95
C SER A 264 -3.40 -12.60 4.96
N GLY A 265 -3.05 -11.34 5.10
CA GLY A 265 -1.91 -10.77 4.38
C GLY A 265 -0.61 -11.50 4.74
N ILE A 266 -0.20 -11.38 6.01
CA ILE A 266 0.97 -12.07 6.57
C ILE A 266 0.57 -12.85 7.82
N SER A 267 0.92 -14.13 7.91
CA SER A 267 0.75 -14.98 9.11
C SER A 267 2.07 -15.63 9.49
N CYS A 268 2.71 -15.18 10.57
CA CYS A 268 4.02 -15.66 11.03
C CYS A 268 4.03 -16.19 12.48
N GLY A 269 5.09 -16.91 12.83
CA GLY A 269 5.31 -17.43 14.19
C GLY A 269 5.80 -16.38 15.19
N ASN A 270 6.39 -16.84 16.30
CA ASN A 270 7.00 -15.95 17.30
C ASN A 270 8.30 -15.32 16.79
N ASP A 271 8.84 -14.36 17.54
CA ASP A 271 10.19 -13.83 17.36
C ASP A 271 10.47 -13.30 15.93
N SER A 272 9.43 -12.81 15.24
CA SER A 272 9.48 -12.43 13.82
C SER A 272 9.53 -10.91 13.63
N THR A 273 10.08 -10.45 12.51
CA THR A 273 10.17 -9.02 12.15
C THR A 273 9.49 -8.77 10.81
N ILE A 274 8.55 -7.83 10.78
CA ILE A 274 7.85 -7.38 9.59
C ILE A 274 8.03 -5.86 9.47
N SER A 275 8.47 -5.35 8.32
CA SER A 275 8.65 -3.91 8.12
C SER A 275 8.35 -3.43 6.71
N ASN A 276 7.89 -2.19 6.54
CA ASN A 276 7.62 -1.59 5.22
C ASN A 276 6.63 -2.48 4.42
N ALA A 277 5.46 -2.77 5.01
CA ALA A 277 4.48 -3.68 4.42
C ALA A 277 3.15 -2.96 4.14
N THR A 278 2.67 -3.05 2.90
CA THR A 278 1.36 -2.55 2.47
C THR A 278 0.44 -3.73 2.19
N ILE A 279 -0.75 -3.73 2.79
CA ILE A 279 -1.73 -4.81 2.67
C ILE A 279 -3.10 -4.19 2.39
N ASP A 280 -3.71 -4.52 1.25
CA ASP A 280 -5.06 -4.10 0.88
C ASP A 280 -5.94 -5.34 0.62
N GLU A 281 -7.17 -5.35 1.13
CA GLU A 281 -8.16 -6.42 0.94
C GLU A 281 -7.65 -7.81 1.37
N ALA A 282 -7.48 -7.99 2.69
CA ALA A 282 -7.18 -9.28 3.30
C ALA A 282 -8.44 -9.91 3.93
N GLY A 283 -8.89 -11.06 3.41
CA GLY A 283 -10.11 -11.75 3.85
C GLY A 283 -10.12 -12.22 5.31
N SER A 284 -8.98 -12.21 6.01
CA SER A 284 -8.87 -12.46 7.44
C SER A 284 -8.07 -11.36 8.16
N TYR A 285 -6.81 -11.60 8.51
CA TYR A 285 -5.97 -10.62 9.22
C TYR A 285 -5.10 -9.84 8.23
N GLY A 286 -4.82 -8.56 8.49
CA GLY A 286 -3.74 -7.87 7.77
C GLY A 286 -2.40 -8.52 8.10
N ILE A 287 -1.99 -8.41 9.36
CA ILE A 287 -0.83 -9.12 9.92
C ILE A 287 -1.25 -9.95 11.13
N LYS A 288 -0.85 -11.21 11.16
CA LYS A 288 -0.97 -12.11 12.31
C LYS A 288 0.42 -12.62 12.71
N CYS A 289 0.81 -12.44 13.97
CA CYS A 289 2.13 -12.84 14.45
C CYS A 289 2.12 -13.49 15.84
N GLY A 290 3.15 -14.29 16.13
CA GLY A 290 3.42 -14.77 17.48
C GLY A 290 3.95 -13.67 18.41
N GLY A 291 4.24 -14.03 19.66
CA GLY A 291 4.83 -13.11 20.63
C GLY A 291 6.31 -12.79 20.34
N ASN A 292 6.84 -11.79 21.05
CA ASN A 292 8.18 -11.23 20.89
C ASN A 292 8.48 -10.70 19.47
N SER A 293 7.45 -10.35 18.71
CA SER A 293 7.59 -9.93 17.31
C SER A 293 7.68 -8.40 17.19
N SER A 294 8.23 -7.91 16.09
CA SER A 294 8.33 -6.48 15.78
C SER A 294 7.67 -6.19 14.44
N ILE A 295 6.73 -5.26 14.42
CA ILE A 295 6.06 -4.76 13.22
C ILE A 295 6.35 -3.26 13.13
N SER A 296 6.79 -2.76 11.97
CA SER A 296 7.06 -1.32 11.81
C SER A 296 6.84 -0.78 10.40
N ASN A 297 6.31 0.43 10.26
CA ASN A 297 6.05 1.07 8.95
C ASN A 297 5.10 0.19 8.11
N VAL A 298 3.86 0.02 8.55
CA VAL A 298 2.88 -0.82 7.84
C VAL A 298 1.59 -0.07 7.56
N THR A 299 1.03 -0.29 6.37
CA THR A 299 -0.28 0.25 5.97
C THR A 299 -1.20 -0.93 5.67
N ILE A 300 -2.35 -0.97 6.33
CA ILE A 300 -3.31 -2.07 6.22
C ILE A 300 -4.70 -1.48 5.99
N ASP A 301 -5.30 -1.79 4.83
CA ASP A 301 -6.66 -1.40 4.49
C ASP A 301 -7.55 -2.63 4.26
N LYS A 302 -8.83 -2.52 4.65
CA LYS A 302 -9.89 -3.52 4.41
C LYS A 302 -9.52 -4.95 4.84
N THR A 303 -9.74 -5.29 6.12
CA THR A 303 -9.53 -6.68 6.60
C THR A 303 -10.83 -7.35 7.03
N GLY A 304 -10.97 -8.65 6.79
CA GLY A 304 -12.17 -9.42 7.20
C GLY A 304 -12.24 -9.75 8.70
N ASN A 305 -11.16 -9.47 9.43
CA ASN A 305 -11.01 -9.66 10.87
C ASN A 305 -10.15 -8.50 11.42
N ARG A 306 -9.06 -8.76 12.14
CA ARG A 306 -8.22 -7.71 12.75
C ARG A 306 -7.18 -7.15 11.78
N GLY A 307 -6.84 -5.86 11.94
CA GLY A 307 -5.73 -5.24 11.20
C GLY A 307 -4.39 -5.91 11.55
N ILE A 308 -3.99 -5.84 12.81
CA ILE A 308 -2.84 -6.56 13.38
C ILE A 308 -3.31 -7.44 14.55
N ASN A 309 -2.88 -8.70 14.60
CA ASN A 309 -3.09 -9.61 15.72
C ASN A 309 -1.77 -10.26 16.14
N CYS A 310 -1.23 -9.87 17.29
CA CYS A 310 0.09 -10.30 17.73
C CYS A 310 0.16 -10.76 19.19
N GLY A 311 1.09 -11.68 19.46
CA GLY A 311 1.32 -12.20 20.81
C GLY A 311 1.95 -11.18 21.77
N GLN A 312 2.12 -11.62 23.02
CA GLN A 312 2.77 -10.88 24.11
C GLN A 312 4.20 -10.41 23.79
N ASN A 313 4.69 -9.40 24.51
CA ASN A 313 6.02 -8.78 24.36
C ASN A 313 6.33 -8.24 22.95
N SER A 314 5.33 -7.92 22.14
CA SER A 314 5.54 -7.46 20.76
C SER A 314 5.70 -5.94 20.70
N THR A 315 6.28 -5.45 19.62
CA THR A 315 6.34 -4.02 19.28
C THR A 315 5.60 -3.78 17.98
N ILE A 316 4.72 -2.79 17.96
CA ILE A 316 4.08 -2.26 16.74
C ILE A 316 4.39 -0.77 16.71
N ASP A 317 5.03 -0.31 15.63
CA ASP A 317 5.45 1.09 15.49
C ASP A 317 5.11 1.65 14.11
N ASN A 318 4.57 2.87 14.01
CA ASN A 318 4.27 3.48 12.71
C ASN A 318 3.36 2.60 11.83
N ALA A 319 2.16 2.28 12.31
CA ALA A 319 1.19 1.45 11.61
C ALA A 319 -0.11 2.22 11.34
N THR A 320 -0.50 2.33 10.07
CA THR A 320 -1.79 2.91 9.65
C THR A 320 -2.76 1.79 9.29
N ILE A 321 -3.93 1.77 9.91
CA ILE A 321 -4.93 0.72 9.77
C ILE A 321 -6.31 1.34 9.51
N SER A 322 -6.97 0.91 8.43
CA SER A 322 -8.34 1.33 8.09
C SER A 322 -9.26 0.15 7.79
N ASP A 323 -10.53 0.32 8.14
CA ASP A 323 -11.64 -0.56 7.75
C ASP A 323 -11.40 -2.06 8.11
N ALA A 324 -10.88 -2.30 9.31
CA ALA A 324 -10.76 -3.64 9.88
C ALA A 324 -12.14 -4.19 10.28
N GLY A 325 -12.46 -5.45 9.96
CA GLY A 325 -13.75 -6.07 10.25
C GLY A 325 -13.98 -6.41 11.73
N ASP A 326 -12.91 -6.55 12.50
CA ASP A 326 -12.87 -6.70 13.96
C ASP A 326 -11.89 -5.63 14.50
N ASP A 327 -11.01 -5.93 15.47
CA ASP A 327 -10.14 -4.90 16.07
C ASP A 327 -9.05 -4.38 15.11
N GLY A 328 -8.71 -3.09 15.22
CA GLY A 328 -7.58 -2.52 14.48
C GLY A 328 -6.25 -3.16 14.87
N ILE A 329 -5.92 -3.13 16.17
CA ILE A 329 -4.77 -3.81 16.76
C ILE A 329 -5.22 -4.71 17.91
N TYR A 330 -4.80 -5.98 17.89
CA TYR A 330 -4.83 -6.87 19.05
C TYR A 330 -3.41 -7.24 19.47
N VAL A 331 -3.09 -7.03 20.75
CA VAL A 331 -1.81 -7.46 21.34
C VAL A 331 -1.97 -8.21 22.65
N GLY A 332 -1.12 -9.21 22.85
CA GLY A 332 -0.85 -9.75 24.17
C GLY A 332 -0.09 -8.74 25.06
N TYR A 333 -0.19 -8.94 26.37
CA TYR A 333 0.43 -8.10 27.41
C TYR A 333 1.95 -7.87 27.25
N SER A 334 2.47 -6.86 27.95
CA SER A 334 3.88 -6.41 27.89
C SER A 334 4.34 -5.85 26.54
N SER A 335 3.42 -5.56 25.63
CA SER A 335 3.71 -5.05 24.29
C SER A 335 3.87 -3.52 24.28
N ASN A 336 4.47 -2.97 23.23
CA ASN A 336 4.58 -1.54 22.99
C ASN A 336 3.90 -1.22 21.64
N ILE A 337 2.98 -0.26 21.64
CA ILE A 337 2.34 0.27 20.45
C ILE A 337 2.70 1.75 20.37
N SER A 338 3.28 2.20 19.25
CA SER A 338 3.68 3.60 19.07
C SER A 338 3.40 4.13 17.66
N ASN A 339 3.08 5.42 17.56
CA ASN A 339 2.90 6.11 16.26
C ASN A 339 1.85 5.43 15.35
N CYS A 340 0.80 4.80 15.89
CA CYS A 340 -0.17 4.04 15.10
C CYS A 340 -1.46 4.82 14.87
N GLU A 341 -1.98 4.80 13.65
CA GLU A 341 -3.30 5.33 13.31
C GLU A 341 -4.27 4.17 13.04
N ILE A 342 -5.41 4.17 13.70
CA ILE A 342 -6.47 3.17 13.55
C ILE A 342 -7.79 3.88 13.31
N THR A 343 -8.41 3.63 12.15
CA THR A 343 -9.69 4.22 11.78
C THR A 343 -10.72 3.16 11.36
N ARG A 344 -11.98 3.34 11.81
CA ARG A 344 -13.15 2.55 11.34
C ARG A 344 -13.05 1.03 11.56
N SER A 345 -12.53 0.59 12.71
CA SER A 345 -12.53 -0.83 13.07
C SER A 345 -13.93 -1.31 13.50
N GLY A 346 -14.32 -2.51 13.08
CA GLY A 346 -15.57 -3.17 13.48
C GLY A 346 -15.56 -3.69 14.92
N GLY A 347 -14.35 -3.87 15.47
CA GLY A 347 -14.08 -4.20 16.87
C GLY A 347 -13.65 -2.98 17.67
N ASP A 348 -12.71 -3.19 18.58
CA ASP A 348 -11.98 -2.14 19.29
C ASP A 348 -10.89 -1.53 18.39
N GLY A 349 -10.49 -0.28 18.64
CA GLY A 349 -9.32 0.28 17.96
C GLY A 349 -8.04 -0.46 18.35
N ILE A 350 -7.85 -0.67 19.65
CA ILE A 350 -6.75 -1.45 20.23
C ILE A 350 -7.28 -2.36 21.36
N GLU A 351 -7.31 -3.68 21.17
CA GLU A 351 -7.50 -4.67 22.25
C GLU A 351 -6.14 -5.08 22.84
N CYS A 352 -6.00 -4.93 24.17
CA CYS A 352 -4.84 -5.35 24.96
C CYS A 352 -5.24 -6.47 25.93
N TYR A 353 -4.69 -7.67 25.71
CA TYR A 353 -5.08 -8.88 26.44
C TYR A 353 -3.96 -9.41 27.37
N GLY A 354 -4.28 -9.60 28.65
CA GLY A 354 -3.37 -10.09 29.68
C GLY A 354 -4.00 -11.06 30.67
N TYR A 355 -3.13 -11.72 31.46
CA TYR A 355 -3.54 -12.58 32.58
C TYR A 355 -2.97 -12.04 33.89
N SER A 356 -3.64 -12.36 35.00
CA SER A 356 -3.26 -11.88 36.34
C SER A 356 -1.88 -12.40 36.79
N GLY A 357 -0.84 -11.57 36.62
CA GLY A 357 0.53 -11.91 37.06
C GLY A 357 1.66 -11.25 36.26
N ALA A 358 1.36 -10.56 35.14
CA ALA A 358 2.36 -9.82 34.39
C ALA A 358 3.07 -8.75 35.24
N THR A 359 4.39 -8.61 35.05
CA THR A 359 5.24 -7.61 35.73
C THR A 359 5.62 -6.43 34.85
N LYS A 360 5.42 -6.56 33.53
CA LYS A 360 5.56 -5.48 32.55
C LYS A 360 4.17 -5.07 32.09
N VAL A 361 4.01 -3.77 31.92
CA VAL A 361 2.76 -3.12 31.51
C VAL A 361 2.80 -2.83 30.02
N THR A 362 1.68 -3.07 29.34
CA THR A 362 1.48 -2.70 27.94
C THR A 362 1.51 -1.17 27.78
N LYS A 363 2.26 -0.66 26.79
CA LYS A 363 2.41 0.78 26.53
C LYS A 363 1.78 1.17 25.21
N ILE A 364 1.07 2.30 25.19
CA ILE A 364 0.50 2.89 23.98
C ILE A 364 0.94 4.37 23.91
N ARG A 365 1.54 4.79 22.80
CA ARG A 365 2.13 6.13 22.61
C ARG A 365 1.79 6.69 21.23
N LYS A 366 1.52 7.99 21.11
CA LYS A 366 1.36 8.65 19.80
C LYS A 366 0.36 7.94 18.88
N CYS A 367 -0.68 7.33 19.44
CA CYS A 367 -1.66 6.58 18.67
C CYS A 367 -2.93 7.39 18.44
N ILE A 368 -3.39 7.44 17.19
CA ILE A 368 -4.66 8.03 16.77
C ILE A 368 -5.67 6.88 16.60
N VAL A 369 -6.81 6.92 17.28
CA VAL A 369 -7.78 5.81 17.34
C VAL A 369 -9.21 6.33 17.23
N VAL A 370 -9.82 6.13 16.06
CA VAL A 370 -10.99 6.91 15.63
C VAL A 370 -12.09 6.06 14.99
N GLN A 371 -13.37 6.37 15.28
CA GLN A 371 -14.55 5.81 14.60
C GLN A 371 -14.74 4.28 14.73
N ASN A 372 -14.28 3.65 15.82
CA ASN A 372 -14.40 2.20 16.00
C ASN A 372 -15.77 1.80 16.59
N LEU A 373 -16.34 0.66 16.15
CA LEU A 373 -17.69 0.21 16.52
C LEU A 373 -17.78 -0.39 17.94
N GLN A 374 -16.65 -0.56 18.63
CA GLN A 374 -16.60 -0.88 20.06
C GLN A 374 -15.92 0.24 20.86
N ASN A 375 -14.78 -0.03 21.50
CA ASN A 375 -14.02 0.93 22.27
C ASN A 375 -12.83 1.47 21.45
N GLY A 376 -12.25 2.60 21.87
CA GLY A 376 -10.98 3.05 21.32
C GLY A 376 -9.86 2.12 21.76
N ILE A 377 -9.67 2.01 23.08
CA ILE A 377 -8.75 1.04 23.69
C ILE A 377 -9.55 0.16 24.67
N TYR A 378 -9.42 -1.15 24.53
CA TYR A 378 -10.02 -2.14 25.42
C TYR A 378 -8.92 -2.94 26.12
N VAL A 379 -9.01 -3.05 27.45
CA VAL A 379 -8.01 -3.70 28.29
C VAL A 379 -8.65 -4.83 29.09
N LYS A 380 -8.14 -6.04 28.84
CA LYS A 380 -8.68 -7.28 29.40
C LYS A 380 -7.62 -8.02 30.21
N GLY A 381 -7.81 -8.13 31.51
CA GLY A 381 -6.99 -8.95 32.41
C GLY A 381 -5.55 -8.47 32.66
N ASP A 382 -5.03 -7.50 31.89
CA ASP A 382 -3.82 -6.72 32.25
C ASP A 382 -4.18 -5.78 33.43
N LYS A 383 -3.27 -5.67 34.41
CA LYS A 383 -3.59 -4.99 35.69
C LYS A 383 -3.42 -3.49 35.65
N ASP A 384 -2.51 -2.98 34.81
CA ASP A 384 -2.32 -1.56 34.55
C ASP A 384 -2.03 -1.45 33.05
N ILE A 385 -2.60 -0.46 32.36
CA ILE A 385 -2.09 -0.01 31.05
C ILE A 385 -1.40 1.34 31.23
N ASN A 386 -0.32 1.58 30.49
CA ASN A 386 0.42 2.84 30.52
C ASN A 386 0.15 3.62 29.22
N LEU A 387 -0.81 4.54 29.29
CA LEU A 387 -1.14 5.47 28.19
C LEU A 387 -0.29 6.75 28.23
N GLY A 388 0.37 7.04 29.36
CA GLY A 388 1.28 8.17 29.53
C GLY A 388 1.57 8.46 31.00
N THR A 389 2.70 9.12 31.28
CA THR A 389 3.06 9.65 32.60
C THR A 389 3.49 11.11 32.49
N ILE A 390 3.54 11.84 33.61
CA ILE A 390 3.98 13.26 33.63
C ILE A 390 5.36 13.47 32.96
N SER A 391 6.23 12.45 32.98
CA SER A 391 7.57 12.49 32.38
C SER A 391 7.70 11.81 31.00
N ASP A 392 6.66 11.13 30.54
CA ASP A 392 6.60 10.37 29.27
C ASP A 392 5.14 10.40 28.79
N PRO A 393 4.70 11.53 28.20
CA PRO A 393 3.31 11.95 28.31
C PRO A 393 2.36 11.31 27.31
N GLY A 394 2.66 10.16 26.69
CA GLY A 394 1.63 9.44 25.94
C GLY A 394 1.42 9.94 24.51
N GLN A 395 0.81 11.12 24.36
CA GLN A 395 0.37 11.74 23.10
C GLN A 395 -0.65 10.90 22.31
N ASN A 396 -1.59 10.23 22.98
CA ASN A 396 -2.62 9.45 22.28
C ASN A 396 -3.86 10.30 21.98
N GLU A 397 -4.53 10.05 20.86
CA GLU A 397 -5.74 10.74 20.41
C GLU A 397 -6.85 9.71 20.14
N ILE A 398 -7.80 9.59 21.06
CA ILE A 398 -8.78 8.48 21.03
C ILE A 398 -10.19 9.08 21.13
N TYR A 399 -11.00 8.95 20.08
CA TYR A 399 -12.32 9.59 20.01
C TYR A 399 -13.27 8.97 18.96
N TYR A 400 -14.57 9.26 19.07
CA TYR A 400 -15.66 8.72 18.21
C TYR A 400 -15.81 7.20 18.24
N ASN A 401 -15.45 6.57 19.35
CA ASN A 401 -15.66 5.15 19.56
C ASN A 401 -17.07 4.90 20.11
N ALA A 402 -17.75 3.85 19.66
CA ALA A 402 -19.19 3.67 19.91
C ALA A 402 -19.55 3.33 21.38
N LYS A 403 -18.59 2.85 22.19
CA LYS A 403 -18.79 2.47 23.59
C LYS A 403 -18.03 3.38 24.56
N PHE A 404 -16.71 3.31 24.54
CA PHE A 404 -15.79 4.05 25.42
C PHE A 404 -14.52 4.40 24.65
N ASP A 405 -13.85 5.50 24.99
CA ASP A 405 -12.53 5.79 24.43
C ASP A 405 -11.47 4.90 25.09
N VAL A 406 -11.57 4.65 26.39
CA VAL A 406 -10.78 3.60 27.07
C VAL A 406 -11.64 2.79 28.04
N PHE A 407 -11.66 1.47 27.88
CA PHE A 407 -12.36 0.55 28.77
C PHE A 407 -11.41 -0.48 29.39
N ASN A 408 -11.48 -0.67 30.71
CA ASN A 408 -10.70 -1.66 31.44
C ASN A 408 -11.61 -2.58 32.26
N GLU A 409 -11.71 -3.87 31.88
CA GLU A 409 -12.58 -4.85 32.53
C GLU A 409 -12.29 -5.07 34.02
N THR A 410 -11.06 -4.83 34.45
CA THR A 410 -10.65 -5.14 35.83
C THR A 410 -10.98 -4.03 36.83
N ASN A 411 -11.51 -2.88 36.36
CA ASN A 411 -11.69 -1.65 37.13
C ASN A 411 -10.39 -1.17 37.85
N SER A 412 -9.22 -1.58 37.36
CA SER A 412 -7.93 -1.18 37.91
C SER A 412 -7.53 0.24 37.50
N LYS A 413 -6.32 0.67 37.89
CA LYS A 413 -5.85 2.03 37.65
C LYS A 413 -5.39 2.22 36.21
N ILE A 414 -6.11 3.05 35.46
CA ILE A 414 -5.63 3.56 34.17
C ILE A 414 -4.65 4.70 34.45
N LYS A 415 -3.39 4.53 34.04
CA LYS A 415 -2.35 5.56 34.16
C LYS A 415 -2.38 6.45 32.91
N ALA A 416 -3.13 7.54 33.03
CA ALA A 416 -3.29 8.61 32.05
C ALA A 416 -3.05 9.96 32.74
N LEU A 417 -1.79 10.24 33.06
CA LEU A 417 -1.42 11.41 33.86
C LEU A 417 -1.28 12.68 32.97
N GLY A 418 -2.22 13.62 33.11
CA GLY A 418 -2.18 14.94 32.46
C GLY A 418 -3.00 15.04 31.16
N ASN A 419 -2.80 16.12 30.41
CA ASN A 419 -3.61 16.52 29.24
C ASN A 419 -3.50 15.67 27.97
N TRP A 420 -2.72 14.60 27.98
CA TRP A 420 -2.06 14.13 26.75
C TRP A 420 -2.76 12.91 26.11
N TRP A 421 -4.08 13.03 26.09
CA TRP A 421 -5.10 12.11 25.56
C TRP A 421 -5.91 12.79 24.42
N GLY A 422 -5.45 13.96 23.93
CA GLY A 422 -6.13 14.83 22.97
C GLY A 422 -6.51 16.21 23.57
N GLN A 423 -7.08 17.11 22.77
CA GLN A 423 -7.46 18.45 23.24
C GLN A 423 -8.77 18.48 24.06
N ALA A 424 -8.70 19.12 25.24
CA ALA A 424 -9.77 19.53 26.18
C ALA A 424 -10.50 18.40 26.97
N PRO A 425 -10.38 18.37 28.33
CA PRO A 425 -10.27 17.18 29.20
C PRO A 425 -11.21 15.98 28.94
N PRO A 426 -10.74 14.75 29.24
CA PRO A 426 -11.52 13.55 28.96
C PRO A 426 -12.79 13.58 29.79
N ASN A 427 -13.94 13.40 29.12
CA ASN A 427 -15.20 13.20 29.82
C ASN A 427 -15.11 11.86 30.56
N PRO A 428 -15.20 11.82 31.91
CA PRO A 428 -15.07 10.57 32.67
C PRO A 428 -16.12 9.52 32.35
N GLN A 429 -17.18 9.87 31.61
CA GLN A 429 -18.20 8.94 31.12
C GLN A 429 -17.69 8.00 29.99
N PHE A 430 -16.64 8.40 29.26
CA PHE A 430 -16.01 7.58 28.21
C PHE A 430 -14.81 6.76 28.71
N LEU A 431 -14.66 6.64 30.04
CA LEU A 431 -13.60 5.89 30.72
C LEU A 431 -14.22 4.93 31.75
N SER A 432 -13.64 3.73 31.90
CA SER A 432 -13.99 2.82 33.00
C SER A 432 -12.78 2.51 33.91
N GLY A 433 -13.04 2.32 35.21
CA GLY A 433 -12.01 2.12 36.23
C GLY A 433 -11.56 3.41 36.95
N GLU A 434 -10.57 3.26 37.85
CA GLU A 434 -10.02 4.40 38.62
C GLU A 434 -8.92 5.10 37.80
N VAL A 435 -9.26 6.19 37.11
CA VAL A 435 -8.28 6.97 36.34
C VAL A 435 -7.47 7.85 37.29
N ASP A 436 -6.15 7.68 37.29
CA ASP A 436 -5.23 8.52 38.07
C ASP A 436 -4.95 9.82 37.31
N TYR A 437 -5.83 10.82 37.51
CA TYR A 437 -5.73 12.12 36.84
C TYR A 437 -4.59 12.96 37.43
N GLY A 438 -3.51 13.09 36.66
CA GLY A 438 -2.50 14.13 36.90
C GLY A 438 -3.09 15.54 36.71
N GLN A 439 -2.41 16.57 37.23
CA GLN A 439 -2.84 17.96 37.05
C GLN A 439 -3.00 18.30 35.56
N TRP A 440 -4.11 18.95 35.21
CA TRP A 440 -4.29 19.57 33.90
C TRP A 440 -3.32 20.75 33.74
N LEU A 441 -2.29 20.60 32.91
CA LEU A 441 -1.38 21.67 32.50
C LEU A 441 -2.07 22.46 31.38
N THR A 442 -2.06 23.78 31.41
CA THR A 442 -2.63 24.59 30.31
C THR A 442 -1.67 24.71 29.12
N GLU A 443 -0.43 24.28 29.29
CA GLU A 443 0.67 24.36 28.33
C GLU A 443 1.50 23.06 28.42
N PRO A 444 2.21 22.63 27.36
CA PRO A 444 3.16 21.53 27.46
C PRO A 444 4.33 21.90 28.39
N PRO A 445 4.94 20.95 29.13
CA PRO A 445 6.10 21.27 29.94
C PRO A 445 7.26 21.58 28.98
N LEU A 446 7.79 22.80 29.08
CA LEU A 446 8.94 23.28 28.32
C LEU A 446 10.06 22.23 28.34
N SER A 447 10.60 21.91 27.17
CA SER A 447 11.67 20.93 27.01
C SER A 447 12.92 21.39 27.76
N GLY A 448 13.15 20.82 28.95
CA GLY A 448 14.37 20.99 29.73
C GLY A 448 15.62 20.35 29.13
N ALA A 449 15.61 20.08 27.82
CA ALA A 449 16.76 19.66 27.04
C ALA A 449 17.26 20.86 26.24
N GLN A 450 18.54 21.22 26.43
CA GLN A 450 19.22 22.15 25.54
C GLN A 450 19.32 21.50 24.15
N VAL A 451 18.39 21.84 23.25
CA VAL A 451 18.58 21.67 21.82
C VAL A 451 19.53 22.77 21.39
N ASP A 452 20.67 22.39 20.83
CA ASP A 452 21.66 23.33 20.31
C ASP A 452 21.03 24.12 19.16
N SER A 453 21.07 25.46 19.25
CA SER A 453 20.29 26.34 18.38
C SER A 453 21.02 26.62 17.07
N SER A 454 21.27 25.56 16.30
CA SER A 454 22.00 25.64 15.03
C SER A 454 21.41 24.76 13.93
N ASP A 455 20.11 24.92 13.64
CA ASP A 455 19.52 24.61 12.33
C ASP A 455 18.31 25.53 12.10
N ALA A 456 18.58 26.78 11.74
CA ALA A 456 17.56 27.65 11.16
C ALA A 456 17.37 27.24 9.69
N ILE A 457 16.16 26.82 9.31
CA ILE A 457 15.83 26.57 7.90
C ILE A 457 16.10 27.86 7.11
N PRO A 458 16.90 27.82 6.02
CA PRO A 458 17.15 29.00 5.21
C PRO A 458 15.86 29.54 4.60
N GLN A 459 15.73 30.87 4.48
CA GLN A 459 14.60 31.55 3.80
C GLN A 459 14.42 31.22 2.30
N ASN A 460 15.12 30.20 1.78
CA ASN A 460 15.20 29.87 0.36
C ASN A 460 14.43 28.60 -0.05
N VAL A 461 13.76 27.90 0.87
CA VAL A 461 13.01 26.67 0.52
C VAL A 461 11.76 27.01 -0.30
N LEU A 462 10.94 27.97 0.15
CA LEU A 462 9.74 28.41 -0.58
C LEU A 462 10.09 29.01 -1.96
N SER A 463 11.13 29.85 -2.03
CA SER A 463 11.54 30.50 -3.29
C SER A 463 12.22 29.57 -4.30
N GLN A 464 12.71 28.39 -3.87
CA GLN A 464 13.15 27.33 -4.80
C GLN A 464 12.00 26.46 -5.28
N LEU A 465 10.94 26.26 -4.46
CA LEU A 465 9.74 25.51 -4.84
C LEU A 465 8.78 26.32 -5.76
N GLU A 466 8.83 27.64 -5.72
CA GLU A 466 8.03 28.52 -6.59
C GLU A 466 8.47 28.50 -8.06
N THR A 467 9.75 28.25 -8.34
CA THR A 467 10.29 28.29 -9.72
C THR A 467 9.91 27.12 -10.62
N GLU A 468 9.32 26.04 -10.09
CA GLU A 468 8.94 24.84 -10.87
C GLU A 468 7.42 24.56 -10.91
N ARG A 469 6.59 25.37 -10.24
CA ARG A 469 5.13 25.17 -10.23
C ARG A 469 4.43 25.98 -11.31
N GLY A 470 3.37 25.40 -11.90
CA GLY A 470 2.45 26.15 -12.76
C GLY A 470 1.59 27.13 -11.97
N LYS A 471 0.80 27.92 -12.69
CA LYS A 471 0.03 29.04 -12.14
C LYS A 471 -1.15 28.52 -11.31
N ARG A 472 -1.42 29.20 -10.21
CA ARG A 472 -2.61 28.97 -9.38
C ARG A 472 -3.73 29.92 -9.82
N TRP A 473 -4.90 29.38 -10.11
CA TRP A 473 -6.11 30.10 -10.49
C TRP A 473 -7.26 29.74 -9.54
N ALA A 474 -8.17 30.66 -9.29
CA ALA A 474 -9.38 30.34 -8.53
C ALA A 474 -10.65 31.05 -9.03
N VAL A 475 -11.79 30.37 -8.84
CA VAL A 475 -13.14 30.94 -9.00
C VAL A 475 -13.87 30.73 -7.67
N LEU A 476 -14.10 31.81 -6.93
CA LEU A 476 -14.66 31.79 -5.58
C LEU A 476 -16.05 32.43 -5.60
N ILE A 477 -17.10 31.65 -5.33
CA ILE A 477 -18.51 32.03 -5.54
C ILE A 477 -19.27 31.94 -4.22
N GLY A 478 -19.92 33.02 -3.80
CA GLY A 478 -20.64 33.11 -2.51
C GLY A 478 -21.98 33.82 -2.66
N VAL A 479 -23.08 33.10 -2.43
CA VAL A 479 -24.45 33.61 -2.65
C VAL A 479 -25.27 33.59 -1.36
N ASN A 480 -25.52 34.79 -0.82
CA ASN A 480 -26.36 35.02 0.36
C ASN A 480 -27.81 35.38 0.00
N ARG A 481 -28.05 36.07 -1.12
CA ARG A 481 -29.36 36.62 -1.51
C ARG A 481 -29.72 36.20 -2.94
N TYR A 482 -30.97 35.78 -3.11
CA TYR A 482 -31.52 35.29 -4.36
C TYR A 482 -32.66 36.21 -4.81
N GLN A 483 -32.76 36.46 -6.12
CA GLN A 483 -33.83 37.27 -6.71
C GLN A 483 -35.21 36.61 -6.62
N ASP A 484 -35.29 35.28 -6.70
CA ASP A 484 -36.54 34.55 -6.49
C ASP A 484 -36.90 34.58 -5.00
N THR A 485 -37.99 35.26 -4.67
CA THR A 485 -38.46 35.45 -3.29
C THR A 485 -38.82 34.15 -2.58
N LYS A 486 -39.00 33.04 -3.32
CA LYS A 486 -39.21 31.70 -2.76
C LYS A 486 -37.94 31.11 -2.13
N LEU A 487 -36.76 31.57 -2.54
CA LEU A 487 -35.48 31.10 -2.01
C LEU A 487 -35.14 31.79 -0.69
N SER A 488 -34.61 31.02 0.27
CA SER A 488 -34.12 31.51 1.56
C SER A 488 -32.77 32.22 1.41
N SER A 489 -32.54 33.27 2.20
CA SER A 489 -31.23 33.94 2.24
C SER A 489 -30.30 33.21 3.20
N LEU A 490 -29.03 33.09 2.82
CA LEU A 490 -27.95 32.60 3.68
C LEU A 490 -27.28 33.77 4.41
N LYS A 491 -26.60 33.46 5.52
CA LYS A 491 -25.88 34.45 6.33
C LYS A 491 -24.42 34.61 5.91
N PHE A 492 -23.72 33.50 5.73
CA PHE A 492 -22.26 33.46 5.78
C PHE A 492 -21.55 33.13 4.47
N ALA A 493 -22.24 32.75 3.40
CA ALA A 493 -21.58 32.36 2.13
C ALA A 493 -20.65 33.44 1.54
N VAL A 494 -21.00 34.72 1.69
CA VAL A 494 -20.14 35.85 1.29
C VAL A 494 -18.96 36.06 2.25
N ASN A 495 -19.12 35.77 3.55
CA ASN A 495 -18.03 35.80 4.53
C ASN A 495 -17.03 34.67 4.29
N ASP A 496 -17.55 33.46 4.10
CA ASP A 496 -16.83 32.23 3.78
C ASP A 496 -15.90 32.45 2.57
N VAL A 497 -16.44 32.99 1.48
CA VAL A 497 -15.65 33.34 0.28
C VAL A 497 -14.60 34.43 0.52
N LYS A 498 -14.89 35.47 1.32
CA LYS A 498 -13.93 36.54 1.61
C LYS A 498 -12.73 36.04 2.41
N ASP A 499 -12.96 35.13 3.36
CA ASP A 499 -11.89 34.61 4.20
C ASP A 499 -11.11 33.48 3.49
N VAL A 500 -11.75 32.72 2.60
CA VAL A 500 -11.05 31.82 1.66
C VAL A 500 -10.17 32.64 0.71
N TYR A 501 -10.68 33.71 0.11
CA TYR A 501 -9.88 34.63 -0.72
C TYR A 501 -8.68 35.20 0.04
N SER A 502 -8.90 35.65 1.29
CA SER A 502 -7.85 36.22 2.12
C SER A 502 -6.78 35.19 2.48
N THR A 503 -7.18 33.95 2.79
CA THR A 503 -6.26 32.85 3.13
C THR A 503 -5.47 32.36 1.90
N LEU A 504 -6.11 32.25 0.74
CA LEU A 504 -5.44 31.84 -0.50
C LEU A 504 -4.45 32.90 -1.01
N THR A 505 -4.72 34.19 -0.80
CA THR A 505 -3.88 35.29 -1.29
C THR A 505 -2.86 35.82 -0.27
N ASP A 506 -2.81 35.23 0.93
CA ASP A 506 -1.77 35.51 1.92
C ASP A 506 -0.41 34.91 1.46
N PRO A 507 0.65 35.71 1.30
CA PRO A 507 1.98 35.23 0.87
C PRO A 507 2.71 34.33 1.89
N GLN A 508 2.17 34.15 3.09
CA GLN A 508 2.69 33.20 4.09
C GLN A 508 1.84 31.93 4.18
N VAL A 509 0.72 31.87 3.45
CA VAL A 509 -0.23 30.77 3.47
C VAL A 509 -0.44 30.22 2.05
N GLY A 510 -1.37 30.77 1.25
CA GLY A 510 -1.70 30.21 -0.06
C GLY A 510 -0.89 30.69 -1.26
N SER A 511 -0.34 31.91 -1.22
CA SER A 511 0.40 32.54 -2.33
C SER A 511 -0.29 32.44 -3.72
N PHE A 512 -1.62 32.51 -3.78
CA PHE A 512 -2.35 32.67 -5.05
C PHE A 512 -2.24 34.12 -5.53
N ASP A 513 -1.85 34.31 -6.80
CA ASP A 513 -1.83 35.63 -7.44
C ASP A 513 -3.25 36.20 -7.56
N LYS A 514 -3.48 37.39 -6.98
CA LYS A 514 -4.80 38.05 -6.90
C LYS A 514 -5.44 38.26 -8.27
N GLU A 515 -4.65 38.59 -9.28
CA GLU A 515 -5.06 38.74 -10.68
C GLU A 515 -5.67 37.45 -11.29
N ARG A 516 -5.38 36.27 -10.72
CA ARG A 516 -5.86 34.96 -11.18
C ARG A 516 -7.03 34.43 -10.36
N ILE A 517 -7.60 35.25 -9.49
CA ILE A 517 -8.82 34.92 -8.74
C ILE A 517 -10.00 35.73 -9.29
N HIS A 518 -11.01 34.99 -9.73
CA HIS A 518 -12.34 35.52 -10.02
C HIS A 518 -13.18 35.42 -8.75
N LEU A 519 -13.56 36.58 -8.20
CA LEU A 519 -14.30 36.68 -6.93
C LEU A 519 -15.75 37.06 -7.22
N LEU A 520 -16.69 36.17 -6.91
CA LEU A 520 -18.10 36.33 -7.22
C LEU A 520 -18.94 36.37 -5.95
N ILE A 521 -19.25 37.58 -5.49
CA ILE A 521 -20.00 37.85 -4.26
C ILE A 521 -20.90 39.08 -4.44
N GLU A 522 -22.00 39.13 -3.69
CA GLU A 522 -22.89 40.29 -3.70
C GLU A 522 -22.24 41.52 -3.09
N ASP A 523 -22.31 42.67 -3.77
CA ASP A 523 -21.82 43.93 -3.22
C ASP A 523 -22.83 44.54 -2.22
N SER A 524 -22.29 45.04 -1.12
CA SER A 524 -22.95 45.97 -0.21
C SER A 524 -21.89 46.77 0.57
N GLU A 525 -21.30 47.76 -0.12
CA GLU A 525 -20.58 48.93 0.44
C GLU A 525 -19.20 48.68 1.10
N GLN A 526 -18.53 47.55 0.89
CA GLN A 526 -17.20 47.27 1.50
C GLN A 526 -16.20 46.53 0.57
N THR A 527 -16.03 47.01 -0.66
CA THR A 527 -15.21 46.37 -1.70
C THR A 527 -13.88 47.08 -2.02
N SER A 528 -13.57 48.21 -1.36
CA SER A 528 -12.35 49.00 -1.61
C SER A 528 -11.05 48.43 -1.05
N THR A 529 -11.08 47.28 -0.36
CA THR A 529 -9.92 46.69 0.35
C THR A 529 -9.40 45.38 -0.23
N LEU A 530 -10.09 44.76 -1.21
CA LEU A 530 -9.75 43.40 -1.68
C LEU A 530 -8.76 43.32 -2.85
N GLY A 531 -8.41 44.46 -3.48
CA GLY A 531 -7.33 44.54 -4.47
C GLY A 531 -7.69 44.02 -5.88
N GLU A 532 -6.67 43.64 -6.64
CA GLU A 532 -6.66 43.43 -8.11
C GLU A 532 -7.44 42.20 -8.64
N ALA A 533 -8.30 41.60 -7.82
CA ALA A 533 -9.12 40.45 -8.23
C ALA A 533 -10.25 40.84 -9.19
N VAL A 534 -10.69 39.89 -10.02
CA VAL A 534 -11.83 40.08 -10.93
C VAL A 534 -13.13 39.93 -10.14
N LEU A 535 -13.59 41.02 -9.53
CA LEU A 535 -14.84 41.08 -8.76
C LEU A 535 -16.08 41.15 -9.69
N LYS A 536 -17.07 40.29 -9.45
CA LYS A 536 -18.37 40.28 -10.14
C LYS A 536 -19.52 39.94 -9.19
N GLU A 537 -20.74 40.36 -9.50
CA GLU A 537 -21.94 39.81 -8.88
C GLU A 537 -22.10 38.32 -9.25
N PRO A 538 -22.54 37.43 -8.35
CA PRO A 538 -22.60 35.98 -8.57
C PRO A 538 -23.88 35.57 -9.33
N THR A 539 -24.12 36.21 -10.48
CA THR A 539 -25.19 35.86 -11.41
C THR A 539 -24.78 34.72 -12.34
N PHE A 540 -25.75 34.02 -12.90
CA PHE A 540 -25.54 32.93 -13.87
C PHE A 540 -24.52 33.29 -14.97
N PRO A 541 -24.65 34.39 -15.75
CA PRO A 541 -23.67 34.73 -16.78
C PRO A 541 -22.28 35.03 -16.21
N ASN A 542 -22.19 35.71 -15.06
CA ASN A 542 -20.90 36.06 -14.47
C ASN A 542 -20.13 34.83 -13.95
N ILE A 543 -20.84 33.88 -13.32
CA ILE A 543 -20.29 32.60 -12.89
C ILE A 543 -19.86 31.80 -14.13
N TRP A 544 -20.75 31.66 -15.11
CA TRP A 544 -20.50 30.87 -16.32
C TRP A 544 -19.30 31.38 -17.13
N ASP A 545 -19.20 32.70 -17.33
CA ASP A 545 -18.08 33.35 -17.98
C ASP A 545 -16.77 33.15 -17.20
N SER A 546 -16.82 33.19 -15.86
CA SER A 546 -15.62 33.06 -15.02
C SER A 546 -15.07 31.64 -15.01
N LEU A 547 -15.95 30.63 -14.90
CA LEU A 547 -15.59 29.22 -15.05
C LEU A 547 -14.94 28.96 -16.42
N ASN A 548 -15.60 29.40 -17.50
CA ASN A 548 -15.09 29.27 -18.87
C ASN A 548 -13.76 30.00 -19.07
N SER A 549 -13.60 31.20 -18.52
CA SER A 549 -12.40 32.02 -18.66
C SER A 549 -11.19 31.35 -18.01
N VAL A 550 -11.32 30.89 -16.76
CA VAL A 550 -10.22 30.25 -16.04
C VAL A 550 -9.82 28.93 -16.70
N VAL A 551 -10.79 28.06 -16.99
CA VAL A 551 -10.53 26.74 -17.59
C VAL A 551 -9.89 26.82 -18.98
N LYS A 552 -10.29 27.78 -19.82
CA LYS A 552 -9.69 27.96 -21.16
C LYS A 552 -8.32 28.62 -21.13
N THR A 553 -7.94 29.25 -20.01
CA THR A 553 -6.65 29.95 -19.86
C THR A 553 -5.61 29.07 -19.17
N ALA A 554 -6.02 28.21 -18.23
CA ALA A 554 -5.15 27.31 -17.50
C ALA A 554 -4.38 26.36 -18.43
N GLN A 555 -3.10 26.12 -18.10
CA GLN A 555 -2.17 25.29 -18.86
C GLN A 555 -1.78 24.02 -18.06
N PRO A 556 -1.08 23.04 -18.66
CA PRO A 556 -0.41 21.99 -17.89
C PRO A 556 0.48 22.57 -16.79
N ALA A 557 0.67 21.81 -15.71
CA ALA A 557 1.22 22.23 -14.41
C ALA A 557 0.41 23.27 -13.61
N ASP A 558 -0.61 23.94 -14.18
CA ASP A 558 -1.46 24.87 -13.41
C ASP A 558 -2.37 24.13 -12.40
N THR A 559 -2.80 24.87 -11.37
CA THR A 559 -3.87 24.47 -10.44
C THR A 559 -5.08 25.37 -10.62
N VAL A 560 -6.28 24.78 -10.76
CA VAL A 560 -7.56 25.48 -10.84
C VAL A 560 -8.43 25.07 -9.65
N LEU A 561 -8.76 26.04 -8.78
CA LEU A 561 -9.64 25.83 -7.62
C LEU A 561 -10.99 26.53 -7.84
N ILE A 562 -12.08 25.77 -7.81
CA ILE A 562 -13.44 26.29 -7.78
C ILE A 562 -13.99 26.07 -6.36
N TYR A 563 -14.41 27.14 -5.72
CA TYR A 563 -15.09 27.08 -4.42
C TYR A 563 -16.47 27.74 -4.56
N PHE A 564 -17.52 27.01 -4.18
CA PHE A 564 -18.90 27.50 -4.19
C PHE A 564 -19.51 27.36 -2.79
N SER A 565 -20.02 28.46 -2.26
CA SER A 565 -20.87 28.50 -1.06
C SER A 565 -22.22 29.12 -1.39
N GLY A 566 -23.30 28.38 -1.15
CA GLY A 566 -24.64 28.78 -1.61
C GLY A 566 -25.68 27.66 -1.50
N HIS A 567 -26.83 27.86 -2.15
CA HIS A 567 -27.84 26.80 -2.29
C HIS A 567 -27.54 25.90 -3.47
N GLY A 568 -27.73 24.59 -3.27
CA GLY A 568 -27.84 23.61 -4.34
C GLY A 568 -29.22 22.96 -4.30
N ILE A 569 -29.82 22.68 -5.45
CA ILE A 569 -31.11 21.98 -5.55
C ILE A 569 -31.08 20.94 -6.67
N GLU A 570 -31.96 19.96 -6.55
CA GLU A 570 -32.11 18.86 -7.48
C GLU A 570 -33.48 18.95 -8.15
N GLU A 571 -33.55 18.95 -9.48
CA GLU A 571 -34.80 18.95 -10.24
C GLU A 571 -34.69 17.97 -11.43
N GLY A 572 -35.51 16.91 -11.39
CA GLY A 572 -35.30 15.74 -12.25
C GLY A 572 -33.98 15.05 -11.91
N ASP A 573 -33.34 14.48 -12.92
CA ASP A 573 -32.06 13.77 -12.78
C ASP A 573 -30.85 14.73 -12.80
N GLN A 574 -31.02 16.01 -12.38
CA GLN A 574 -30.00 17.05 -12.46
C GLN A 574 -29.83 17.85 -11.17
N THR A 575 -28.56 18.04 -10.79
CA THR A 575 -28.13 18.93 -9.70
C THR A 575 -27.78 20.32 -10.21
N TRP A 576 -28.29 21.35 -9.53
CA TRP A 576 -28.12 22.76 -9.88
C TRP A 576 -27.51 23.55 -8.72
N LEU A 577 -26.43 24.29 -8.98
CA LEU A 577 -25.90 25.32 -8.08
C LEU A 577 -26.61 26.66 -8.38
N LEU A 578 -27.16 27.30 -7.35
CA LEU A 578 -27.98 28.50 -7.54
C LEU A 578 -27.11 29.78 -7.54
N ALA A 579 -27.23 30.54 -8.63
CA ALA A 579 -26.74 31.90 -8.75
C ALA A 579 -27.70 32.90 -8.08
N SER A 580 -27.25 34.14 -7.83
CA SER A 580 -28.09 35.17 -7.18
C SER A 580 -29.32 35.55 -8.01
N ASP A 581 -29.29 35.37 -9.33
CA ASP A 581 -30.42 35.59 -10.25
C ASP A 581 -31.22 34.33 -10.59
N SER A 582 -30.94 33.19 -9.95
CA SER A 582 -31.69 31.94 -10.11
C SER A 582 -33.17 32.09 -9.81
N ARG A 583 -34.00 31.43 -10.63
CA ARG A 583 -35.45 31.36 -10.49
C ARG A 583 -35.91 29.92 -10.58
N LEU A 584 -36.68 29.46 -9.60
CA LEU A 584 -37.15 28.07 -9.50
C LEU A 584 -38.01 27.63 -10.69
N SER A 585 -38.52 28.56 -11.50
CA SER A 585 -39.30 28.24 -12.70
C SER A 585 -38.49 28.19 -14.00
N MET A 586 -37.17 28.41 -13.94
CA MET A 586 -36.26 28.53 -15.11
C MET A 586 -34.82 28.13 -14.74
N LEU A 587 -34.65 27.00 -14.04
CA LEU A 587 -33.31 26.53 -13.62
C LEU A 587 -32.39 26.32 -14.82
N ASP A 588 -32.93 25.78 -15.91
CA ASP A 588 -32.31 25.59 -17.24
C ASP A 588 -31.61 26.83 -17.82
N ARG A 589 -31.95 28.02 -17.34
CA ARG A 589 -31.46 29.32 -17.84
C ARG A 589 -30.84 30.22 -16.79
N THR A 590 -30.97 29.87 -15.52
CA THR A 590 -30.65 30.78 -14.39
C THR A 590 -29.90 30.11 -13.24
N ALA A 591 -29.69 28.79 -13.28
CA ALA A 591 -28.86 28.04 -12.35
C ALA A 591 -27.76 27.29 -13.11
N ILE A 592 -26.69 26.91 -12.41
CA ILE A 592 -25.51 26.26 -13.00
C ILE A 592 -25.63 24.75 -12.80
N PRO A 593 -25.78 23.92 -13.86
CA PRO A 593 -25.82 22.47 -13.69
C PRO A 593 -24.45 21.93 -13.26
N LEU A 594 -24.41 21.02 -12.28
CA LEU A 594 -23.16 20.51 -11.72
C LEU A 594 -22.42 19.56 -12.69
N ASP A 595 -23.15 18.77 -13.48
CA ASP A 595 -22.61 18.01 -14.62
C ASP A 595 -21.82 18.89 -15.60
N GLU A 596 -22.33 20.10 -15.80
CA GLU A 596 -21.80 21.05 -16.78
C GLU A 596 -20.56 21.77 -16.21
N VAL A 597 -20.46 21.95 -14.88
CA VAL A 597 -19.20 22.28 -14.19
C VAL A 597 -18.18 21.15 -14.35
N ASN A 598 -18.60 19.87 -14.21
CA ASN A 598 -17.72 18.72 -14.42
C ASN A 598 -17.22 18.62 -15.88
N ARG A 599 -18.08 18.90 -16.86
CA ARG A 599 -17.72 18.96 -18.29
C ARG A 599 -16.69 20.05 -18.56
N VAL A 600 -16.89 21.25 -17.99
CA VAL A 600 -15.92 22.33 -18.10
C VAL A 600 -14.59 21.95 -17.41
N LEU A 601 -14.61 21.31 -16.24
CA LEU A 601 -13.40 20.82 -15.58
C LEU A 601 -12.67 19.71 -16.35
N SER A 602 -13.36 18.85 -17.11
CA SER A 602 -12.72 17.82 -17.93
C SER A 602 -12.08 18.36 -19.22
N GLU A 603 -12.55 19.51 -19.70
CA GLU A 603 -11.93 20.28 -20.80
C GLU A 603 -10.72 21.12 -20.35
N CYS A 604 -10.44 21.18 -19.03
CA CYS A 604 -9.34 21.95 -18.46
C CYS A 604 -7.98 21.25 -18.61
N GLN A 605 -6.97 21.98 -19.11
CA GLN A 605 -5.60 21.48 -19.27
C GLN A 605 -4.76 21.50 -17.98
N ALA A 606 -5.26 22.08 -16.90
CA ALA A 606 -4.61 22.06 -15.59
C ALA A 606 -4.38 20.62 -15.09
N ASP A 607 -3.22 20.35 -14.51
CA ASP A 607 -2.93 19.03 -13.93
C ASP A 607 -3.71 18.82 -12.62
N SER A 608 -3.99 19.90 -11.89
CA SER A 608 -4.78 19.89 -10.66
C SER A 608 -6.07 20.72 -10.81
N LYS A 609 -7.23 20.07 -10.78
CA LYS A 609 -8.56 20.68 -10.68
C LYS A 609 -9.15 20.37 -9.31
N ILE A 610 -9.57 21.38 -8.58
CA ILE A 610 -10.10 21.23 -7.21
C ILE A 610 -11.50 21.85 -7.17
N LEU A 611 -12.50 21.05 -6.82
CA LEU A 611 -13.89 21.50 -6.69
C LEU A 611 -14.33 21.40 -5.23
N ILE A 612 -14.59 22.52 -4.58
CA ILE A 612 -15.08 22.60 -3.20
C ILE A 612 -16.52 23.10 -3.20
N LEU A 613 -17.43 22.31 -2.65
CA LEU A 613 -18.86 22.56 -2.62
C LEU A 613 -19.35 22.67 -1.17
N ASP A 614 -19.55 23.90 -0.71
CA ASP A 614 -20.27 24.22 0.53
C ASP A 614 -21.73 24.58 0.21
N ALA A 615 -22.45 23.58 -0.31
CA ALA A 615 -23.80 23.73 -0.82
C ALA A 615 -24.79 22.87 -0.04
N CYS A 616 -25.91 23.47 0.35
CA CYS A 616 -26.92 22.83 1.19
C CYS A 616 -28.26 22.68 0.45
N HIS A 617 -28.85 21.48 0.49
CA HIS A 617 -30.11 21.17 -0.17
C HIS A 617 -31.34 21.38 0.76
N SER A 618 -31.21 21.12 2.06
CA SER A 618 -32.34 20.85 2.95
C SER A 618 -33.22 22.06 3.35
N GLY A 619 -32.93 23.27 2.85
CA GLY A 619 -33.58 24.51 3.28
C GLY A 619 -33.66 25.65 2.24
N ALA A 620 -33.37 25.37 0.96
CA ALA A 620 -33.32 26.41 -0.08
C ALA A 620 -34.68 27.10 -0.32
N VAL A 621 -35.79 26.38 -0.22
CA VAL A 621 -37.15 26.90 -0.49
C VAL A 621 -37.92 27.17 0.80
N LYS A 622 -38.52 28.38 0.93
CA LYS A 622 -39.20 28.85 2.16
C LYS A 622 -40.46 28.06 2.52
N ASP A 623 -41.24 27.65 1.51
CA ASP A 623 -42.47 26.89 1.68
C ASP A 623 -42.24 25.43 1.26
N LYS A 624 -42.01 24.52 2.23
CA LYS A 624 -41.61 23.13 1.93
C LYS A 624 -42.73 22.28 1.32
N GLY A 625 -42.41 21.61 0.22
CA GLY A 625 -43.22 20.57 -0.39
C GLY A 625 -42.77 20.15 -1.79
N GLY A 626 -41.52 19.69 -1.98
CA GLY A 626 -41.10 19.18 -3.29
C GLY A 626 -39.65 18.68 -3.46
N TYR A 627 -38.68 19.26 -2.75
CA TYR A 627 -37.25 18.98 -2.94
C TYR A 627 -36.61 18.41 -1.64
N GLY A 628 -35.56 17.57 -1.73
CA GLY A 628 -34.89 16.84 -0.63
C GLY A 628 -34.10 17.64 0.44
N THR A 629 -33.06 17.18 1.14
CA THR A 629 -32.23 15.93 1.14
C THR A 629 -31.40 15.60 -0.11
N MET A 630 -30.07 15.49 0.06
CA MET A 630 -29.09 15.08 -0.96
C MET A 630 -29.26 13.60 -1.33
N THR A 631 -29.58 13.30 -2.60
CA THR A 631 -29.75 11.94 -3.12
C THR A 631 -28.41 11.30 -3.53
N SER A 632 -28.47 10.03 -3.97
CA SER A 632 -27.37 9.36 -4.69
C SER A 632 -26.85 10.19 -5.86
N ASP A 633 -27.75 10.86 -6.58
CA ASP A 633 -27.49 11.39 -7.90
C ASP A 633 -26.67 12.70 -7.80
N PHE A 634 -26.91 13.49 -6.74
CA PHE A 634 -26.00 14.59 -6.36
C PHE A 634 -24.58 14.08 -6.09
N LYS A 635 -24.43 12.97 -5.35
CA LYS A 635 -23.12 12.41 -5.00
C LYS A 635 -22.41 11.91 -6.26
N ASP A 636 -23.08 11.12 -7.08
CA ASP A 636 -22.51 10.55 -8.30
C ASP A 636 -22.14 11.65 -9.31
N THR A 637 -22.94 12.71 -9.40
CA THR A 637 -22.63 13.93 -10.17
C THR A 637 -21.42 14.67 -9.58
N ALA A 638 -21.44 15.07 -8.30
CA ALA A 638 -20.36 15.83 -7.68
C ALA A 638 -19.01 15.12 -7.79
N PHE A 639 -19.00 13.81 -7.58
CA PHE A 639 -17.82 12.96 -7.58
C PHE A 639 -17.53 12.27 -8.92
N THR A 640 -18.16 12.72 -10.02
CA THR A 640 -17.86 12.26 -11.39
C THR A 640 -16.35 12.30 -11.66
N ALA A 641 -15.83 11.17 -12.14
CA ALA A 641 -14.41 10.94 -12.37
C ALA A 641 -13.89 11.80 -13.54
N VAL A 642 -12.93 12.67 -13.24
CA VAL A 642 -12.23 13.53 -14.20
C VAL A 642 -10.75 13.47 -13.90
N ALA A 643 -9.91 13.25 -14.92
CA ALA A 643 -8.47 13.13 -14.74
C ALA A 643 -7.87 14.42 -14.16
N GLY A 644 -7.12 14.28 -13.05
CA GLY A 644 -6.57 15.41 -12.32
C GLY A 644 -7.61 16.21 -11.53
N LYS A 645 -8.81 15.68 -11.25
CA LYS A 645 -9.83 16.34 -10.42
C LYS A 645 -9.89 15.75 -9.02
N ALA A 646 -9.96 16.61 -8.02
CA ALA A 646 -10.42 16.28 -6.67
C ALA A 646 -11.68 17.08 -6.33
N THR A 647 -12.56 16.50 -5.52
CA THR A 647 -13.80 17.13 -5.06
C THR A 647 -13.93 17.00 -3.54
N LEU A 648 -14.38 18.07 -2.90
CA LEU A 648 -14.67 18.14 -1.48
C LEU A 648 -16.06 18.74 -1.28
N SER A 649 -16.98 17.98 -0.68
CA SER A 649 -18.34 18.43 -0.36
C SER A 649 -18.49 18.61 1.15
N SER A 650 -19.21 19.66 1.56
CA SER A 650 -19.41 20.04 2.97
C SER A 650 -20.21 19.05 3.81
N SER A 651 -20.99 18.16 3.19
CA SER A 651 -21.96 17.28 3.87
C SER A 651 -22.25 16.03 3.04
N GLY A 652 -22.69 14.95 3.67
CA GLY A 652 -22.99 13.69 3.02
C GLY A 652 -24.44 13.52 2.57
N LEU A 653 -24.74 12.31 2.10
CA LEU A 653 -26.08 11.90 1.67
C LEU A 653 -27.13 12.16 2.75
N ASN A 654 -28.23 12.82 2.37
CA ASN A 654 -29.31 13.26 3.25
C ASN A 654 -28.93 14.23 4.40
N GLU A 655 -27.70 14.72 4.47
CA GLU A 655 -27.25 15.66 5.51
C GLU A 655 -27.44 17.14 5.08
N SER A 656 -26.99 18.07 5.91
CA SER A 656 -27.04 19.52 5.67
C SER A 656 -25.68 20.16 5.96
N SER A 657 -25.27 21.16 5.18
CA SER A 657 -24.26 22.11 5.64
C SER A 657 -24.92 23.10 6.61
N TYR A 658 -24.28 23.34 7.75
CA TYR A 658 -24.84 24.19 8.82
C TYR A 658 -24.01 25.43 9.10
N ASP A 659 -24.70 26.52 9.44
CA ASP A 659 -24.10 27.70 10.06
C ASP A 659 -23.40 27.36 11.40
N TYR A 660 -22.23 27.96 11.60
CA TYR A 660 -21.55 28.10 12.90
C TYR A 660 -21.58 29.58 13.32
N ASP A 661 -22.74 30.04 13.81
CA ASP A 661 -23.02 31.46 14.12
C ASP A 661 -21.94 32.15 14.98
N GLU A 662 -21.37 31.45 15.97
CA GLU A 662 -20.29 31.96 16.84
C GLU A 662 -19.01 32.32 16.08
N LYS A 663 -18.72 31.60 15.00
CA LYS A 663 -17.56 31.82 14.12
C LYS A 663 -17.89 32.66 12.89
N ARG A 664 -19.19 32.89 12.61
CA ARG A 664 -19.70 33.67 11.47
C ARG A 664 -19.33 33.09 10.09
N HIS A 665 -19.29 31.77 10.03
CA HIS A 665 -19.00 30.94 8.87
C HIS A 665 -20.01 29.78 8.77
N SER A 666 -20.04 29.08 7.65
CA SER A 666 -20.47 27.68 7.69
C SER A 666 -19.48 26.87 8.56
N ALA A 667 -19.95 25.77 9.16
CA ALA A 667 -19.07 24.92 9.96
C ALA A 667 -17.97 24.28 9.12
N PHE A 668 -18.31 23.80 7.92
CA PHE A 668 -17.35 23.25 6.97
C PHE A 668 -16.27 24.27 6.63
N THR A 669 -16.65 25.50 6.29
CA THR A 669 -15.69 26.51 5.86
C THR A 669 -14.86 27.04 7.01
N TYR A 670 -15.39 27.11 8.23
CA TYR A 670 -14.57 27.39 9.41
C TYR A 670 -13.39 26.39 9.53
N PHE A 671 -13.65 25.09 9.43
CA PHE A 671 -12.57 24.09 9.53
C PHE A 671 -11.70 24.02 8.27
N LEU A 672 -12.24 24.26 7.08
CA LEU A 672 -11.42 24.44 5.88
C LEU A 672 -10.40 25.58 6.06
N LEU A 673 -10.83 26.72 6.60
CA LEU A 673 -9.95 27.87 6.86
C LEU A 673 -8.91 27.59 7.96
N GLU A 674 -9.29 26.90 9.04
CA GLU A 674 -8.36 26.51 10.10
C GLU A 674 -7.32 25.50 9.60
N GLY A 675 -7.73 24.53 8.77
CA GLY A 675 -6.84 23.57 8.13
C GLY A 675 -5.85 24.24 7.18
N LEU A 676 -6.34 25.11 6.29
CA LEU A 676 -5.51 25.89 5.35
C LEU A 676 -4.48 26.79 6.05
N LYS A 677 -4.74 27.20 7.29
CA LYS A 677 -3.82 28.00 8.13
C LYS A 677 -2.80 27.16 8.92
N GLY A 678 -2.72 25.85 8.65
CA GLY A 678 -1.72 24.95 9.22
C GLY A 678 -2.26 23.90 10.19
N LYS A 679 -3.53 23.92 10.58
CA LYS A 679 -4.05 22.85 11.47
C LYS A 679 -4.23 21.50 10.78
N ALA A 680 -4.15 21.47 9.46
CA ALA A 680 -4.14 20.25 8.66
C ALA A 680 -2.72 19.71 8.39
N ASP A 681 -1.66 20.45 8.71
CA ASP A 681 -0.27 19.97 8.59
C ASP A 681 -0.09 18.80 9.59
N SER A 682 -0.17 17.60 9.05
CA SER A 682 -0.26 16.34 9.81
C SER A 682 1.10 15.69 10.02
N ASN A 683 2.03 15.98 9.12
CA ASN A 683 3.40 15.47 9.11
C ASN A 683 4.42 16.45 9.74
N ALA A 684 3.98 17.67 10.08
CA ALA A 684 4.75 18.79 10.63
C ALA A 684 5.87 19.32 9.69
N ASP A 685 5.69 19.22 8.38
CA ASP A 685 6.65 19.70 7.37
C ASP A 685 6.50 21.19 7.01
N ASN A 686 5.54 21.90 7.62
CA ASN A 686 5.16 23.30 7.38
C ASN A 686 4.42 23.55 6.05
N ILE A 687 3.85 22.48 5.47
CA ILE A 687 3.08 22.48 4.23
C ILE A 687 1.71 21.86 4.51
N VAL A 688 0.68 22.30 3.79
CA VAL A 688 -0.66 21.69 3.85
C VAL A 688 -1.07 21.27 2.45
N THR A 689 -1.25 19.96 2.29
CA THR A 689 -1.72 19.34 1.05
C THR A 689 -3.25 19.25 0.97
N LEU A 690 -3.76 19.00 -0.24
CA LEU A 690 -5.17 18.75 -0.48
C LEU A 690 -5.69 17.47 0.19
N MET A 691 -4.83 16.45 0.34
CA MET A 691 -5.17 15.22 1.05
C MET A 691 -5.40 15.52 2.53
N GLU A 692 -4.46 16.22 3.15
CA GLU A 692 -4.53 16.68 4.54
C GLU A 692 -5.73 17.59 4.82
N ILE A 693 -6.06 18.52 3.92
CA ILE A 693 -7.31 19.29 4.03
C ILE A 693 -8.52 18.36 4.02
N GLY A 694 -8.54 17.37 3.12
CA GLY A 694 -9.59 16.37 3.05
C GLY A 694 -9.75 15.61 4.37
N ASP A 695 -8.66 15.11 4.94
CA ASP A 695 -8.63 14.35 6.19
C ASP A 695 -8.96 15.21 7.42
N TYR A 696 -8.45 16.44 7.47
CA TYR A 696 -8.74 17.42 8.51
C TYR A 696 -10.22 17.77 8.57
N VAL A 697 -10.88 18.12 7.45
CA VAL A 697 -12.30 18.49 7.48
C VAL A 697 -13.22 17.28 7.66
N LYS A 698 -12.87 16.11 7.11
CA LYS A 698 -13.55 14.83 7.40
C LYS A 698 -13.50 14.48 8.90
N THR A 699 -12.51 15.01 9.61
CA THR A 699 -12.35 14.85 11.06
C THR A 699 -13.10 15.94 11.84
N GLU A 700 -12.72 17.21 11.67
CA GLU A 700 -13.17 18.33 12.51
C GLU A 700 -14.63 18.75 12.32
N VAL A 701 -15.19 18.63 11.11
CA VAL A 701 -16.59 19.01 10.87
C VAL A 701 -17.55 18.06 11.61
N PRO A 702 -17.37 16.71 11.56
CA PRO A 702 -18.07 15.81 12.48
C PRO A 702 -17.79 16.08 13.97
N LYS A 703 -16.54 16.44 14.36
CA LYS A 703 -16.22 16.80 15.77
C LYS A 703 -17.12 17.91 16.27
N TRP A 704 -17.31 18.96 15.47
CA TRP A 704 -18.18 20.09 15.77
C TRP A 704 -19.67 19.73 15.69
N GLY A 705 -20.06 18.94 14.67
CA GLY A 705 -21.44 18.52 14.47
C GLY A 705 -21.98 17.81 15.71
N PHE A 706 -21.24 16.81 16.20
CA PHE A 706 -21.57 16.08 17.43
C PHE A 706 -21.76 17.01 18.63
N LYS A 707 -20.80 17.92 18.88
CA LYS A 707 -20.87 18.91 19.98
C LYS A 707 -22.07 19.86 19.85
N SER A 708 -22.55 20.08 18.63
CA SER A 708 -23.66 20.99 18.30
C SER A 708 -25.01 20.30 18.10
N GLY A 709 -25.10 18.98 18.29
CA GLY A 709 -26.31 18.19 18.04
C GLY A 709 -26.72 18.14 16.55
N LYS A 710 -25.75 18.24 15.64
CA LYS A 710 -25.92 18.29 14.17
C LYS A 710 -25.16 17.13 13.52
N GLN A 711 -25.66 16.61 12.40
CA GLN A 711 -24.95 15.61 11.61
C GLN A 711 -24.48 16.23 10.29
N GLN A 712 -23.16 16.37 10.14
CA GLN A 712 -22.51 16.90 8.94
C GLN A 712 -21.16 16.20 8.73
N THR A 713 -21.06 15.47 7.63
CA THR A 713 -19.95 14.58 7.28
C THR A 713 -19.42 14.98 5.90
N PRO A 714 -18.30 15.72 5.81
CA PRO A 714 -17.72 16.07 4.52
C PRO A 714 -17.33 14.81 3.72
N ILE A 715 -17.48 14.87 2.40
CA ILE A 715 -17.04 13.81 1.50
C ILE A 715 -15.89 14.35 0.64
N PHE A 716 -14.78 13.61 0.61
CA PHE A 716 -13.62 13.91 -0.22
C PHE A 716 -13.33 12.75 -1.17
N ASN A 717 -12.98 13.06 -2.43
CA ASN A 717 -12.54 12.08 -3.42
C ASN A 717 -11.52 12.74 -4.37
N SER A 718 -10.49 12.00 -4.78
CA SER A 718 -9.38 12.50 -5.60
C SER A 718 -9.04 11.54 -6.74
N TYR A 719 -8.92 12.11 -7.94
CA TYR A 719 -8.37 11.48 -9.14
C TYR A 719 -7.08 12.18 -9.59
N ILE A 720 -6.36 12.79 -8.64
CA ILE A 720 -5.06 13.44 -8.84
C ILE A 720 -3.95 12.46 -8.48
N THR A 721 -2.92 12.37 -9.32
CA THR A 721 -1.71 11.60 -9.05
C THR A 721 -0.61 12.53 -8.52
N GLY A 722 -0.11 12.27 -7.32
CA GLY A 722 0.90 13.10 -6.65
C GLY A 722 0.29 14.16 -5.72
N GLU A 723 1.16 14.95 -5.08
CA GLU A 723 0.78 15.88 -4.01
C GLU A 723 0.40 17.27 -4.51
N VAL A 724 -0.78 17.73 -4.11
CA VAL A 724 -1.25 19.10 -4.37
C VAL A 724 -1.12 19.93 -3.10
N ILE A 725 0.02 20.61 -2.95
CA ILE A 725 0.20 21.64 -1.91
C ILE A 725 -0.78 22.78 -2.16
N LEU A 726 -1.60 23.09 -1.15
CA LEU A 726 -2.51 24.23 -1.14
C LEU A 726 -1.87 25.44 -0.47
N THR A 727 -1.30 25.25 0.72
CA THR A 727 -0.74 26.33 1.54
C THR A 727 0.57 25.89 2.21
N GLY A 728 1.34 26.86 2.69
CA GLY A 728 2.36 26.66 3.73
C GLY A 728 1.88 27.21 5.07
N CYS A 729 2.58 26.91 6.15
CA CYS A 729 2.30 27.47 7.46
C CYS A 729 3.57 27.58 8.31
N SER A 730 3.79 28.72 8.96
CA SER A 730 4.87 28.84 9.95
C SER A 730 4.46 28.13 11.25
N GLY A 731 5.22 27.10 11.66
CA GLY A 731 4.95 26.32 12.88
C GLY A 731 4.60 27.19 14.11
N GLN A 732 3.50 26.83 14.78
CA GLN A 732 2.95 27.49 15.99
C GLN A 732 3.29 26.74 17.27
#